data_AF-A0A9W8N3B3-F1
#
_entry.id   AF-A0A9W8N3B3-F1
#
_cell.length_a   1.000
_cell.length_b   1.000
_cell.length_c   1.000
_cell.angle_alpha   90.00
_cell.angle_beta   90.00
_cell.angle_gamma   90.00
#
_symmetry.space_group_name_H-M   'P 1'
#
loop_
_entity.id
_entity.type
_entity.pdbx_description
1 polymer ?
#
loop_
_entity_poly.entity_id
_entity_poly.type
_entity_poly.pdbx_seq_one_letter_code
_entity_poly.pdbx_strand_id
1 'polypeptide(L)'
;MCHDAICDKKNAIAPAHSDAFVRPRYSSASHRIVQRSPRASTRCFSTTAPTSQQEQPETGSEPPPGARPYTTPPASDADIELMVRQTRHTFGDTLPKGYLNDEEYKIYKRLYGPPLRETQPGDVGMPIPAEEEGEEEEYVPYESSEKVLLREMEDGQFEEVVYETEELSSSPPAASSFTENSSSVTEPTPQDILPQELPSEAGVHYISAVAKNQREFNALLKLQKDFEAASLQPSREEIEEEEQREEEEEEDEEEIDEEDEGEPDATFRQPTDRVHEFSQAGHWRTNPSTLQLPKVDFVTPITKLLDRTDIKHIRETAEKTFGGPGLPFSVATPASKRNAEQKAVPMAAGHHKMTEIEADAFIATLLPGMYSSAMSILVEIRKRLGSEWMTQLMERGNGEGPRVLDVGAGGAGLAAWERIMQAEWDVARDKGETKGIAMPPGKKTAVVGSEQLRQRVSRFLHNTTFLPRLPDYLHSGDHPDRLEGGEASLPRKQFDIIIASHQMMPIKEGFRRKAMLDNLWEMLSPEGGILIFLEKGHPRGFEAIGDVRARLLDEFIVSPTSDPRPEPIELEATREREPGMIIAPCTNHKACPMYLTPGLTPGRKDFCHFSQRFIRPPFLQKVLGATHRNHEDIDFSFVAVQRGTPPGVKAIMLPAQGAEATNEADKDM
;
A
#
# COMPACT_ATOMS: atom_id res chain seq x y z
N MET A 1 -24.33 57.18 -14.58
CA MET A 1 -25.31 58.03 -15.29
C MET A 1 -25.55 57.35 -16.63
N CYS A 2 -26.70 56.70 -16.86
CA CYS A 2 -28.00 57.30 -17.25
C CYS A 2 -28.00 57.72 -18.74
N HIS A 3 -28.96 57.37 -19.62
CA HIS A 3 -30.30 56.75 -19.51
C HIS A 3 -30.58 55.88 -20.78
N ASP A 4 -31.17 54.68 -20.68
CA ASP A 4 -32.59 54.27 -20.76
C ASP A 4 -33.31 54.30 -22.13
N ALA A 5 -33.89 53.14 -22.49
CA ALA A 5 -35.22 52.92 -23.11
C ALA A 5 -35.53 51.41 -23.00
N ILE A 6 -36.42 50.86 -22.15
CA ILE A 6 -37.84 51.14 -21.81
C ILE A 6 -38.81 50.74 -22.95
N CYS A 7 -39.48 49.58 -22.83
CA CYS A 7 -40.93 49.42 -22.52
C CYS A 7 -41.39 47.94 -22.68
N ASP A 8 -42.60 47.53 -22.25
CA ASP A 8 -43.00 47.08 -20.89
C ASP A 8 -44.27 46.16 -21.02
N LYS A 9 -44.77 45.61 -19.89
CA LYS A 9 -46.00 44.80 -19.66
C LYS A 9 -45.83 43.29 -19.93
N LYS A 10 -46.03 42.34 -19.00
CA LYS A 10 -46.80 42.17 -17.72
C LYS A 10 -48.28 41.79 -17.85
N ASN A 11 -48.58 40.55 -17.44
CA ASN A 11 -49.57 40.09 -16.43
C ASN A 11 -49.45 38.55 -16.35
N ALA A 12 -49.31 37.82 -15.23
CA ALA A 12 -49.55 38.02 -13.79
C ALA A 12 -51.02 37.85 -13.31
N ILE A 13 -51.28 36.78 -12.53
CA ILE A 13 -52.07 36.66 -11.26
C ILE A 13 -52.28 35.15 -10.91
N ALA A 14 -52.49 34.80 -9.64
CA ALA A 14 -52.57 33.41 -9.13
C ALA A 14 -53.92 33.06 -8.41
N PRO A 15 -54.00 32.69 -7.11
CA PRO A 15 -53.90 31.30 -6.58
C PRO A 15 -55.12 30.79 -5.75
N ALA A 16 -55.20 29.47 -5.49
CA ALA A 16 -55.86 28.77 -4.33
C ALA A 16 -55.49 27.25 -4.38
N HIS A 17 -55.34 26.40 -3.33
CA HIS A 17 -56.07 26.15 -2.06
C HIS A 17 -57.49 25.57 -2.24
N SER A 18 -57.97 24.53 -1.51
CA SER A 18 -57.36 23.63 -0.50
C SER A 18 -58.14 22.30 -0.26
N ASP A 19 -57.50 21.36 0.46
CA ASP A 19 -58.04 20.35 1.41
C ASP A 19 -58.85 19.06 1.03
N ALA A 20 -58.62 18.05 1.89
CA ALA A 20 -59.58 17.07 2.47
C ALA A 20 -59.85 15.66 1.86
N PHE A 21 -59.15 14.66 2.43
CA PHE A 21 -59.71 13.49 3.18
C PHE A 21 -60.32 12.20 2.53
N VAL A 22 -60.21 11.10 3.32
CA VAL A 22 -60.95 9.80 3.32
C VAL A 22 -60.45 8.62 2.44
N ARG A 23 -60.58 7.40 3.01
CA ARG A 23 -60.27 6.05 2.46
C ARG A 23 -61.54 5.32 1.96
N PRO A 24 -61.40 4.19 1.24
CA PRO A 24 -62.33 3.05 1.38
C PRO A 24 -61.67 1.79 2.02
N ARG A 25 -62.46 0.74 2.28
CA ARG A 25 -62.07 -0.44 3.08
C ARG A 25 -62.98 -1.67 2.78
N TYR A 26 -62.41 -2.88 2.66
CA TYR A 26 -63.08 -4.21 2.70
C TYR A 26 -64.14 -4.53 1.59
N SER A 27 -64.65 -5.76 1.37
CA SER A 27 -64.55 -7.04 2.14
C SER A 27 -64.61 -8.34 1.27
N SER A 28 -64.13 -9.47 1.84
CA SER A 28 -64.74 -10.84 1.82
C SER A 28 -64.93 -11.63 0.48
N ALA A 29 -64.95 -12.99 0.42
CA ALA A 29 -64.81 -14.06 1.44
C ALA A 29 -64.53 -15.47 0.82
N SER A 30 -63.98 -16.39 1.64
CA SER A 30 -64.24 -17.87 1.75
C SER A 30 -64.17 -18.80 0.51
N HIS A 31 -63.76 -20.09 0.53
CA HIS A 31 -63.42 -21.13 1.54
C HIS A 31 -62.71 -22.34 0.80
N ARG A 32 -62.43 -23.59 1.26
CA ARG A 32 -62.71 -24.43 2.48
C ARG A 32 -61.72 -25.64 2.58
N ILE A 33 -61.45 -26.11 3.82
CA ILE A 33 -61.28 -27.52 4.37
C ILE A 33 -60.85 -28.67 3.42
N VAL A 34 -59.82 -29.51 3.71
CA VAL A 34 -59.81 -30.77 4.56
C VAL A 34 -58.43 -31.03 5.24
N GLN A 35 -58.40 -31.87 6.29
CA GLN A 35 -57.29 -32.16 7.22
C GLN A 35 -56.41 -33.40 6.86
N ARG A 36 -55.14 -33.46 7.31
CA ARG A 36 -54.63 -34.39 8.37
C ARG A 36 -53.10 -34.29 8.62
N SER A 37 -52.67 -34.81 9.77
CA SER A 37 -51.31 -34.84 10.37
C SER A 37 -51.02 -36.27 10.91
N PRO A 38 -49.97 -36.61 11.73
CA PRO A 38 -48.88 -35.80 12.33
C PRO A 38 -47.46 -36.46 12.44
N ARG A 39 -46.56 -35.73 13.15
CA ARG A 39 -45.29 -36.12 13.86
C ARG A 39 -43.98 -35.77 13.12
N ALA A 40 -42.91 -35.35 13.80
CA ALA A 40 -42.66 -35.17 15.26
C ALA A 40 -42.29 -33.69 15.63
N SER A 41 -42.14 -33.38 16.93
CA SER A 41 -42.07 -31.99 17.42
C SER A 41 -40.66 -31.43 17.59
N THR A 42 -40.50 -30.15 17.22
CA THR A 42 -39.42 -29.25 17.65
C THR A 42 -39.58 -28.80 19.10
N ARG A 43 -38.58 -28.10 19.64
CA ARG A 43 -38.78 -26.76 20.26
C ARG A 43 -37.46 -26.00 20.48
N CYS A 44 -37.47 -24.73 20.11
CA CYS A 44 -36.52 -23.70 20.55
C CYS A 44 -37.35 -22.60 21.25
N PHE A 45 -36.86 -22.05 22.35
CA PHE A 45 -37.28 -20.76 22.92
C PHE A 45 -36.03 -20.13 23.58
N SER A 46 -35.65 -18.86 23.47
CA SER A 46 -36.35 -17.58 23.19
C SER A 46 -36.69 -16.76 24.45
N THR A 47 -35.92 -15.67 24.60
CA THR A 47 -36.30 -14.31 25.03
C THR A 47 -36.61 -13.97 26.50
N THR A 48 -35.92 -12.88 26.91
CA THR A 48 -36.28 -11.82 27.88
C THR A 48 -36.18 -12.11 29.39
N ALA A 49 -35.74 -11.07 30.11
CA ALA A 49 -35.34 -11.10 31.51
C ALA A 49 -36.36 -10.40 32.43
N PRO A 50 -36.26 -10.62 33.75
CA PRO A 50 -36.78 -9.70 34.76
C PRO A 50 -35.66 -9.12 35.66
N THR A 51 -35.94 -7.97 36.27
CA THR A 51 -35.12 -7.33 37.31
C THR A 51 -35.86 -7.39 38.65
N SER A 52 -35.11 -7.66 39.74
CA SER A 52 -35.38 -7.35 41.16
C SER A 52 -36.84 -7.20 41.65
N GLN A 53 -37.25 -7.99 42.65
CA GLN A 53 -37.37 -7.45 44.02
C GLN A 53 -37.54 -8.51 45.13
N GLN A 54 -37.07 -8.10 46.31
CA GLN A 54 -37.18 -8.60 47.68
C GLN A 54 -38.22 -9.67 48.05
N GLU A 55 -37.83 -10.57 48.95
CA GLU A 55 -38.65 -10.86 50.14
C GLU A 55 -37.78 -11.25 51.38
N GLN A 56 -38.01 -10.54 52.48
CA GLN A 56 -37.81 -10.93 53.88
C GLN A 56 -39.22 -10.86 54.53
N PRO A 57 -39.52 -11.49 55.69
CA PRO A 57 -38.59 -11.98 56.72
C PRO A 57 -38.93 -13.39 57.26
N GLU A 58 -38.25 -13.79 58.34
CA GLU A 58 -38.88 -14.41 59.54
C GLU A 58 -38.00 -14.01 60.74
N THR A 59 -38.58 -13.78 61.92
CA THR A 59 -37.88 -13.26 63.11
C THR A 59 -38.20 -14.07 64.36
N GLY A 60 -37.18 -14.53 65.09
CA GLY A 60 -37.32 -14.82 66.52
C GLY A 60 -36.65 -16.08 67.05
N SER A 61 -35.43 -15.95 67.58
CA SER A 61 -35.08 -16.53 68.89
C SER A 61 -33.81 -15.87 69.45
N GLU A 62 -33.85 -15.41 70.68
CA GLU A 62 -32.64 -15.14 71.48
C GLU A 62 -32.01 -16.48 71.96
N PRO A 63 -30.71 -16.49 72.32
CA PRO A 63 -29.97 -17.73 72.45
C PRO A 63 -30.21 -18.47 73.78
N PRO A 64 -30.32 -19.82 73.77
CA PRO A 64 -30.03 -20.62 74.95
C PRO A 64 -28.51 -20.58 75.23
N PRO A 65 -28.06 -20.25 76.46
CA PRO A 65 -26.63 -20.13 76.75
C PRO A 65 -25.96 -21.51 76.86
N GLY A 66 -24.87 -21.72 76.12
CA GLY A 66 -23.94 -22.83 76.38
C GLY A 66 -23.78 -23.88 75.28
N ALA A 67 -23.38 -23.47 74.06
CA ALA A 67 -22.67 -24.33 73.12
C ALA A 67 -21.21 -23.86 73.01
N ARG A 68 -20.25 -24.77 73.17
CA ARG A 68 -18.81 -24.42 73.11
C ARG A 68 -18.36 -24.34 71.65
N PRO A 69 -17.46 -23.40 71.27
CA PRO A 69 -16.80 -23.48 69.98
C PRO A 69 -15.95 -24.76 69.92
N TYR A 70 -15.95 -25.43 68.77
CA TYR A 70 -15.02 -26.53 68.51
C TYR A 70 -13.63 -25.95 68.28
N THR A 71 -12.82 -25.90 69.35
CA THR A 71 -11.38 -25.65 69.23
C THR A 71 -10.73 -26.77 68.44
N THR A 72 -10.09 -26.44 67.33
CA THR A 72 -8.97 -27.22 66.80
C THR A 72 -7.97 -27.46 67.94
N PRO A 73 -7.36 -28.65 68.05
CA PRO A 73 -6.30 -28.85 69.03
C PRO A 73 -5.14 -27.89 68.74
N PRO A 74 -4.46 -27.35 69.78
CA PRO A 74 -3.26 -26.57 69.56
C PRO A 74 -2.21 -27.47 68.87
N ALA A 75 -1.62 -26.95 67.80
CA ALA A 75 -0.43 -27.56 67.20
C ALA A 75 0.69 -27.60 68.26
N SER A 76 1.53 -28.63 68.24
CA SER A 76 2.64 -28.70 69.18
C SER A 76 3.73 -27.69 68.81
N ASP A 77 4.54 -27.27 69.78
CA ASP A 77 5.71 -26.41 69.53
C ASP A 77 6.62 -26.95 68.41
N ALA A 78 6.68 -28.28 68.25
CA ALA A 78 7.42 -28.95 67.19
C ALA A 78 6.78 -28.75 65.80
N ASP A 79 5.45 -28.79 65.68
CA ASP A 79 4.74 -28.52 64.43
C ASP A 79 4.91 -27.05 64.01
N ILE A 80 4.90 -26.13 64.99
CA ILE A 80 5.13 -24.70 64.77
C ILE A 80 6.58 -24.43 64.34
N GLU A 81 7.58 -25.06 64.98
CA GLU A 81 8.97 -24.97 64.51
C GLU A 81 9.17 -25.61 63.13
N LEU A 82 8.47 -26.70 62.79
CA LEU A 82 8.51 -27.29 61.45
C LEU A 82 7.94 -26.34 60.40
N MET A 83 6.81 -25.69 60.68
CA MET A 83 6.23 -24.68 59.78
C MET A 83 7.16 -23.47 59.58
N VAL A 84 7.78 -22.98 60.66
CA VAL A 84 8.76 -21.88 60.61
C VAL A 84 10.01 -22.27 59.79
N ARG A 85 10.47 -23.52 59.86
CA ARG A 85 11.57 -24.05 59.03
C ARG A 85 11.16 -24.21 57.57
N GLN A 86 9.94 -24.67 57.28
CA GLN A 86 9.41 -24.75 55.91
C GLN A 86 9.31 -23.36 55.27
N THR A 87 8.82 -22.37 56.02
CA THR A 87 8.72 -20.96 55.59
C THR A 87 10.08 -20.39 55.14
N ARG A 88 11.15 -20.63 55.90
CA ARG A 88 12.50 -20.19 55.52
C ARG A 88 13.05 -20.94 54.31
N HIS A 89 12.62 -22.17 54.05
CA HIS A 89 12.99 -22.89 52.84
C HIS A 89 12.25 -22.37 51.60
N THR A 90 11.03 -21.84 51.73
CA THR A 90 10.22 -21.36 50.59
C THR A 90 10.40 -19.87 50.26
N PHE A 91 10.72 -19.03 51.25
CA PHE A 91 10.86 -17.58 51.08
C PHE A 91 12.23 -17.00 51.51
N GLY A 92 13.16 -17.87 51.93
CA GLY A 92 14.46 -17.45 52.44
C GLY A 92 14.35 -16.53 53.66
N ASP A 93 15.09 -15.42 53.63
CA ASP A 93 15.14 -14.40 54.68
C ASP A 93 14.14 -13.24 54.44
N THR A 94 13.22 -13.43 53.50
CA THR A 94 12.06 -12.55 53.24
C THR A 94 10.77 -13.23 53.71
N LEU A 95 9.67 -12.49 53.82
CA LEU A 95 8.38 -13.05 54.26
C LEU A 95 7.18 -12.34 53.62
N PRO A 96 6.15 -13.05 53.11
CA PRO A 96 4.93 -12.42 52.62
C PRO A 96 4.12 -11.78 53.75
N LYS A 97 3.48 -10.63 53.49
CA LYS A 97 2.58 -9.93 54.43
C LYS A 97 1.52 -10.88 55.01
N GLY A 98 1.55 -11.09 56.33
CA GLY A 98 0.55 -11.89 57.06
C GLY A 98 0.66 -13.41 56.88
N TYR A 99 1.78 -13.93 56.36
CA TYR A 99 1.93 -15.36 56.11
C TYR A 99 1.97 -16.21 57.39
N LEU A 100 2.64 -15.72 58.44
CA LEU A 100 2.73 -16.39 59.76
C LEU A 100 1.79 -15.75 60.77
N ASN A 101 1.24 -16.58 61.66
CA ASN A 101 0.48 -16.17 62.85
C ASN A 101 1.39 -15.51 63.89
N ASP A 102 0.84 -14.73 64.83
CA ASP A 102 1.61 -14.04 65.87
C ASP A 102 2.51 -14.94 66.74
N GLU A 103 2.19 -16.23 66.86
CA GLU A 103 2.97 -17.21 67.64
C GLU A 103 4.08 -17.85 66.79
N GLU A 104 3.74 -18.25 65.56
CA GLU A 104 4.69 -18.69 64.52
C GLU A 104 5.75 -17.61 64.25
N TYR A 105 5.34 -16.35 64.14
CA TYR A 105 6.21 -15.20 63.85
C TYR A 105 7.15 -14.84 65.02
N LYS A 106 6.72 -15.04 66.28
CA LYS A 106 7.62 -14.94 67.45
C LYS A 106 8.71 -16.02 67.39
N ILE A 107 8.37 -17.22 66.94
CA ILE A 107 9.32 -18.33 66.81
C ILE A 107 10.25 -18.13 65.61
N TYR A 108 9.77 -17.65 64.47
CA TYR A 108 10.60 -17.20 63.34
C TYR A 108 11.60 -16.13 63.80
N LYS A 109 11.13 -15.09 64.51
CA LYS A 109 12.00 -14.05 65.07
C LYS A 109 13.01 -14.56 66.10
N ARG A 110 12.68 -15.60 66.87
CA ARG A 110 13.60 -16.24 67.82
C ARG A 110 14.69 -17.07 67.12
N LEU A 111 14.35 -17.73 66.01
CA LEU A 111 15.25 -18.66 65.31
C LEU A 111 16.11 -17.99 64.22
N TYR A 112 15.56 -16.98 63.54
CA TYR A 112 16.17 -16.39 62.33
C TYR A 112 16.27 -14.86 62.37
N GLY A 113 15.52 -14.19 63.25
CA GLY A 113 15.46 -12.72 63.32
C GLY A 113 14.25 -12.14 62.58
N PRO A 114 14.15 -10.79 62.47
CA PRO A 114 13.15 -10.16 61.60
C PRO A 114 13.48 -10.44 60.13
N PRO A 115 12.47 -10.66 59.26
CA PRO A 115 12.71 -10.77 57.81
C PRO A 115 13.24 -9.44 57.27
N LEU A 116 14.10 -9.50 56.24
CA LEU A 116 14.81 -8.35 55.68
C LEU A 116 13.87 -7.38 54.96
N ARG A 117 13.05 -7.92 54.06
CA ARG A 117 11.98 -7.23 53.34
C ARG A 117 10.84 -8.20 53.03
N GLU A 118 9.81 -7.70 52.37
CA GLU A 118 8.74 -8.53 51.81
C GLU A 118 9.25 -9.33 50.60
N THR A 119 8.64 -10.49 50.37
CA THR A 119 8.93 -11.38 49.23
C THR A 119 8.62 -10.69 47.91
N GLN A 120 9.63 -10.53 47.07
CA GLN A 120 9.57 -10.13 45.66
C GLN A 120 9.55 -11.39 44.75
N PRO A 121 9.20 -11.26 43.46
CA PRO A 121 9.20 -12.37 42.50
C PRO A 121 10.53 -13.14 42.43
N GLY A 122 11.67 -12.44 42.45
CA GLY A 122 13.00 -13.06 42.38
C GLY A 122 13.33 -14.01 43.54
N ASP A 123 12.87 -13.72 44.76
CA ASP A 123 13.19 -14.53 45.95
C ASP A 123 12.58 -15.95 45.88
N VAL A 124 11.48 -16.10 45.14
CA VAL A 124 10.78 -17.38 44.91
C VAL A 124 11.13 -17.99 43.54
N GLY A 125 12.13 -17.42 42.84
CA GLY A 125 12.65 -17.93 41.58
C GLY A 125 11.82 -17.59 40.34
N MET A 126 11.06 -16.47 40.35
CA MET A 126 10.56 -15.90 39.11
C MET A 126 11.68 -15.14 38.37
N PRO A 127 11.76 -15.20 37.04
CA PRO A 127 12.68 -14.35 36.28
C PRO A 127 12.23 -12.90 36.36
N ILE A 128 13.16 -12.00 36.68
CA ILE A 128 12.96 -10.55 36.56
C ILE A 128 13.14 -10.19 35.06
N PRO A 129 12.28 -9.34 34.46
CA PRO A 129 12.53 -8.79 33.13
C PRO A 129 13.84 -7.99 33.12
N ALA A 130 14.58 -8.02 32.00
CA ALA A 130 15.90 -7.38 31.87
C ALA A 130 15.89 -5.84 31.87
N GLU A 131 14.74 -5.25 32.20
CA GLU A 131 14.47 -3.80 32.22
C GLU A 131 14.38 -3.25 33.66
N GLU A 132 14.33 -4.12 34.69
CA GLU A 132 14.35 -3.74 36.12
C GLU A 132 15.74 -3.90 36.80
N GLU A 133 16.83 -4.13 36.05
CA GLU A 133 18.22 -4.10 36.60
C GLU A 133 18.74 -2.66 36.82
N GLY A 134 17.97 -1.88 37.57
CA GLY A 134 18.35 -0.54 38.05
C GLY A 134 18.81 -0.54 39.51
N GLU A 135 19.90 0.17 39.80
CA GLU A 135 20.47 0.39 41.14
C GLU A 135 21.07 -0.84 41.88
N GLU A 136 21.99 -1.59 41.25
CA GLU A 136 23.10 -2.19 42.00
C GLU A 136 24.31 -1.22 42.04
N GLU A 137 24.95 -1.06 43.21
CA GLU A 137 26.12 -0.18 43.38
C GLU A 137 27.35 -0.72 42.62
N GLU A 138 27.79 -0.01 41.57
CA GLU A 138 28.82 -0.49 40.63
C GLU A 138 30.19 -0.73 41.30
N TYR A 139 30.48 -1.99 41.65
CA TYR A 139 31.80 -2.45 42.06
C TYR A 139 32.73 -2.57 40.83
N VAL A 140 33.32 -1.46 40.40
CA VAL A 140 34.13 -1.35 39.17
C VAL A 140 35.32 -2.33 39.14
N PRO A 141 35.32 -3.34 38.23
CA PRO A 141 36.48 -4.21 38.01
C PRO A 141 37.35 -3.64 36.88
N TYR A 142 38.64 -3.43 37.15
CA TYR A 142 39.57 -2.80 36.20
C TYR A 142 40.09 -3.81 35.14
N GLU A 143 39.34 -4.02 34.05
CA GLU A 143 39.78 -4.84 32.91
C GLU A 143 40.38 -3.99 31.77
N SER A 144 41.69 -3.71 31.89
CA SER A 144 42.49 -3.13 30.82
C SER A 144 42.70 -4.12 29.66
N SER A 145 42.22 -3.82 28.46
CA SER A 145 42.48 -4.63 27.25
C SER A 145 42.73 -3.85 25.95
N GLU A 146 43.06 -2.55 26.05
CA GLU A 146 43.67 -1.82 24.92
C GLU A 146 45.01 -2.46 24.53
N LYS A 147 45.19 -2.79 23.25
CA LYS A 147 46.33 -3.58 22.74
C LYS A 147 47.52 -2.67 22.40
N VAL A 148 48.16 -2.17 23.46
CA VAL A 148 49.35 -1.30 23.39
C VAL A 148 50.64 -2.14 23.32
N LEU A 149 51.60 -1.72 22.49
CA LEU A 149 52.97 -2.24 22.49
C LEU A 149 53.96 -1.11 22.82
N LEU A 150 54.95 -1.43 23.66
CA LEU A 150 56.03 -0.51 24.08
C LEU A 150 57.24 -0.65 23.15
N ARG A 151 57.71 0.45 22.57
CA ARG A 151 58.93 0.54 21.76
C ARG A 151 60.02 1.28 22.52
N GLU A 152 61.17 0.64 22.73
CA GLU A 152 62.34 1.30 23.31
C GLU A 152 62.98 2.27 22.28
N MET A 153 63.29 3.49 22.73
CA MET A 153 64.03 4.50 21.99
C MET A 153 65.51 4.49 22.38
N GLU A 154 66.39 5.04 21.54
CA GLU A 154 67.85 5.00 21.74
C GLU A 154 68.34 5.67 23.05
N ASP A 155 67.50 6.51 23.66
CA ASP A 155 67.73 7.17 24.96
C ASP A 155 67.37 6.29 26.19
N GLY A 156 66.90 5.05 25.99
CA GLY A 156 66.53 4.12 27.06
C GLY A 156 65.18 4.40 27.72
N GLN A 157 64.24 4.98 26.97
CA GLN A 157 62.85 5.20 27.39
C GLN A 157 61.90 4.56 26.39
N PHE A 158 60.70 4.17 26.84
CA PHE A 158 59.73 3.42 26.05
C PHE A 158 58.54 4.30 25.63
N GLU A 159 58.08 4.13 24.40
CA GLU A 159 56.94 4.83 23.79
C GLU A 159 55.81 3.83 23.48
N GLU A 160 54.57 4.21 23.77
CA GLU A 160 53.37 3.36 23.60
C GLU A 160 52.74 3.52 22.21
N VAL A 161 52.46 2.40 21.54
CA VAL A 161 51.86 2.35 20.21
C VAL A 161 50.73 1.32 20.17
N VAL A 162 49.52 1.79 19.83
CA VAL A 162 48.33 0.95 19.60
C VAL A 162 48.35 0.38 18.17
N TYR A 163 47.85 -0.84 17.97
CA TYR A 163 47.69 -1.43 16.63
C TYR A 163 46.35 -2.19 16.49
N GLU A 164 45.79 -2.15 15.28
CA GLU A 164 44.58 -2.87 14.87
C GLU A 164 44.93 -3.99 13.87
N THR A 165 44.04 -4.97 13.72
CA THR A 165 44.22 -6.11 12.80
C THR A 165 42.91 -6.43 12.07
N GLU A 166 42.90 -6.28 10.75
CA GLU A 166 41.75 -6.63 9.90
C GLU A 166 41.61 -8.15 9.74
N GLU A 167 40.41 -8.71 9.94
CA GLU A 167 40.13 -10.14 9.73
C GLU A 167 39.64 -10.44 8.30
N LEU A 168 40.39 -11.29 7.59
CA LEU A 168 40.05 -11.77 6.25
C LEU A 168 39.22 -13.06 6.30
N SER A 169 37.92 -12.96 6.01
CA SER A 169 37.02 -14.13 5.99
C SER A 169 37.11 -14.93 4.68
N SER A 170 37.63 -16.16 4.71
CA SER A 170 37.54 -17.08 3.56
C SER A 170 37.66 -18.58 3.90
N SER A 171 36.57 -19.35 3.73
CA SER A 171 36.55 -20.69 3.09
C SER A 171 35.13 -21.33 3.10
N PRO A 172 34.79 -22.27 2.18
CA PRO A 172 33.41 -22.77 2.00
C PRO A 172 33.29 -24.31 2.26
N PRO A 173 32.38 -25.13 1.67
CA PRO A 173 31.48 -25.95 2.48
C PRO A 173 31.65 -27.48 2.33
N ALA A 174 31.02 -28.25 3.23
CA ALA A 174 30.85 -29.71 3.13
C ALA A 174 29.49 -30.15 3.73
N ALA A 175 29.04 -31.36 3.39
CA ALA A 175 27.69 -31.85 3.74
C ALA A 175 27.66 -33.36 4.05
N SER A 176 26.46 -33.83 4.43
CA SER A 176 25.96 -35.22 4.51
C SER A 176 26.04 -36.00 5.84
N SER A 177 24.85 -36.43 6.27
CA SER A 177 24.48 -37.69 6.96
C SER A 177 25.21 -38.18 8.22
N PHE A 178 24.43 -38.45 9.27
CA PHE A 178 24.08 -39.84 9.61
C PHE A 178 22.72 -39.92 10.37
N THR A 179 22.10 -41.10 10.41
CA THR A 179 20.81 -41.37 11.09
C THR A 179 20.86 -42.74 11.77
N GLU A 180 20.41 -42.83 13.04
CA GLU A 180 19.89 -44.01 13.78
C GLU A 180 19.82 -43.66 15.30
N ASN A 181 19.13 -44.37 16.22
CA ASN A 181 17.74 -44.86 16.23
C ASN A 181 17.35 -45.29 17.68
N SER A 182 16.04 -45.42 17.95
CA SER A 182 15.39 -46.29 18.98
C SER A 182 15.73 -46.23 20.50
N SER A 183 14.66 -45.96 21.27
CA SER A 183 14.10 -46.76 22.40
C SER A 183 14.73 -46.82 23.82
N SER A 184 14.09 -46.07 24.74
CA SER A 184 13.46 -46.50 26.02
C SER A 184 14.17 -47.44 27.03
N VAL A 185 14.24 -46.98 28.30
CA VAL A 185 14.07 -47.78 29.52
C VAL A 185 13.16 -47.01 30.50
N THR A 186 12.40 -47.70 31.34
CA THR A 186 11.39 -47.15 32.28
C THR A 186 11.88 -47.22 33.73
N GLU A 187 11.51 -46.24 34.57
CA GLU A 187 11.65 -46.27 36.04
C GLU A 187 10.29 -46.01 36.74
N PRO A 188 10.12 -46.38 38.03
CA PRO A 188 8.80 -46.71 38.60
C PRO A 188 8.08 -45.60 39.37
N THR A 189 6.76 -45.75 39.50
CA THR A 189 5.87 -44.93 40.35
C THR A 189 5.89 -45.35 41.83
N PRO A 190 5.96 -44.37 42.74
CA PRO A 190 5.16 -44.36 43.97
C PRO A 190 3.87 -43.53 43.80
N GLN A 191 2.98 -43.55 44.79
CA GLN A 191 1.59 -43.11 44.66
C GLN A 191 1.24 -41.75 45.30
N ASP A 192 0.25 -41.08 44.70
CA ASP A 192 -0.79 -40.26 45.33
C ASP A 192 -0.39 -39.07 46.23
N ILE A 193 0.18 -38.03 45.61
CA ILE A 193 -0.17 -36.63 45.92
C ILE A 193 -0.49 -35.92 44.60
N LEU A 194 -1.66 -35.28 44.51
CA LEU A 194 -2.04 -34.47 43.34
C LEU A 194 -1.27 -33.13 43.33
N PRO A 195 -0.47 -32.83 42.30
CA PRO A 195 0.03 -31.48 42.08
C PRO A 195 -1.14 -30.59 41.67
N GLN A 196 -1.43 -29.56 42.46
CA GLN A 196 -2.41 -28.55 42.06
C GLN A 196 -1.66 -27.42 41.35
N GLU A 197 -1.67 -27.44 40.01
CA GLU A 197 -1.03 -26.43 39.18
C GLU A 197 -1.70 -25.06 39.37
N LEU A 198 -0.90 -23.99 39.37
CA LEU A 198 -1.37 -22.61 39.47
C LEU A 198 -1.91 -22.16 38.10
N PRO A 199 -3.21 -21.81 37.96
CA PRO A 199 -3.74 -21.31 36.71
C PRO A 199 -3.39 -19.83 36.53
N SER A 200 -2.59 -19.50 35.52
CA SER A 200 -2.50 -18.14 34.97
C SER A 200 -3.49 -17.99 33.83
N GLU A 201 -4.10 -16.81 33.70
CA GLU A 201 -5.08 -16.54 32.63
C GLU A 201 -4.40 -16.32 31.27
N ALA A 202 -3.10 -16.04 31.27
CA ALA A 202 -2.26 -15.88 30.08
C ALA A 202 -1.58 -17.18 29.59
N GLY A 203 -1.63 -18.27 30.37
CA GLY A 203 -0.95 -19.54 30.05
C GLY A 203 0.58 -19.53 30.23
N VAL A 204 1.14 -18.46 30.81
CA VAL A 204 2.56 -18.35 31.19
C VAL A 204 2.70 -18.72 32.67
N HIS A 205 3.59 -19.64 33.01
CA HIS A 205 3.80 -20.10 34.40
C HIS A 205 5.08 -19.50 34.98
N TYR A 206 4.97 -18.33 35.62
CA TYR A 206 6.11 -17.61 36.20
C TYR A 206 6.71 -18.27 37.46
N ILE A 207 5.96 -19.13 38.15
CA ILE A 207 6.36 -19.78 39.40
C ILE A 207 6.65 -21.27 39.17
N SER A 208 7.89 -21.68 39.41
CA SER A 208 8.33 -23.10 39.41
C SER A 208 8.23 -23.78 40.78
N ALA A 209 7.85 -23.04 41.83
CA ALA A 209 7.81 -23.51 43.21
C ALA A 209 6.60 -24.44 43.48
N VAL A 210 6.87 -25.71 43.81
CA VAL A 210 5.85 -26.68 44.23
C VAL A 210 5.39 -26.36 45.66
N ALA A 211 4.20 -25.75 45.78
CA ALA A 211 3.55 -25.51 47.07
C ALA A 211 3.22 -26.83 47.81
N LYS A 212 3.59 -26.93 49.08
CA LYS A 212 3.40 -28.13 49.91
C LYS A 212 2.17 -28.05 50.80
N ASN A 213 1.74 -26.83 51.15
CA ASN A 213 0.58 -26.54 51.97
C ASN A 213 -0.40 -25.57 51.27
N GLN A 214 -1.70 -25.66 51.56
CA GLN A 214 -2.70 -24.72 51.01
C GLN A 214 -2.37 -23.24 51.34
N ARG A 215 -1.73 -22.98 52.48
CA ARG A 215 -1.34 -21.63 52.91
C ARG A 215 -0.25 -21.02 52.01
N GLU A 216 0.72 -21.82 51.55
CA GLU A 216 1.78 -21.38 50.63
C GLU A 216 1.24 -21.28 49.20
N PHE A 217 0.37 -22.20 48.75
CA PHE A 217 -0.33 -22.08 47.47
C PHE A 217 -1.08 -20.73 47.35
N ASN A 218 -1.84 -20.36 48.39
CA ASN A 218 -2.56 -19.09 48.42
C ASN A 218 -1.62 -17.86 48.46
N ALA A 219 -0.44 -17.97 49.06
CA ALA A 219 0.55 -16.90 49.12
C ALA A 219 1.25 -16.70 47.76
N LEU A 220 1.68 -17.80 47.12
CA LEU A 220 2.29 -17.78 45.78
C LEU A 220 1.30 -17.30 44.71
N LEU A 221 0.04 -17.76 44.75
CA LEU A 221 -1.02 -17.28 43.86
C LEU A 221 -1.28 -15.77 44.02
N LYS A 222 -1.17 -15.23 45.25
CA LYS A 222 -1.29 -13.79 45.45
C LYS A 222 -0.09 -13.05 44.86
N LEU A 223 1.13 -13.51 45.15
CA LEU A 223 2.38 -12.88 44.67
C LEU A 223 2.42 -12.86 43.13
N GLN A 224 1.98 -13.95 42.48
CA GLN A 224 1.81 -14.00 41.03
C GLN A 224 0.83 -12.92 40.52
N LYS A 225 -0.34 -12.76 41.16
CA LYS A 225 -1.33 -11.75 40.74
C LYS A 225 -0.90 -10.33 41.03
N ASP A 226 -0.17 -10.10 42.12
CA ASP A 226 0.41 -8.79 42.44
C ASP A 226 1.47 -8.42 41.38
N PHE A 227 2.20 -9.39 40.81
CA PHE A 227 3.16 -9.20 39.71
C PHE A 227 2.49 -9.03 38.33
N GLU A 228 1.52 -9.89 37.98
CA GLU A 228 0.73 -9.78 36.73
C GLU A 228 -0.05 -8.44 36.68
N ALA A 229 -0.44 -7.88 37.82
CA ALA A 229 -1.07 -6.56 37.90
C ALA A 229 -0.08 -5.39 37.82
N ALA A 230 1.22 -5.62 38.03
CA ALA A 230 2.27 -4.62 37.86
C ALA A 230 2.74 -4.55 36.40
N SER A 231 3.05 -5.70 35.79
CA SER A 231 3.55 -5.77 34.39
C SER A 231 2.52 -5.44 33.31
N LEU A 232 1.25 -5.21 33.69
CA LEU A 232 0.17 -4.74 32.82
C LEU A 232 -0.14 -3.24 32.99
N GLN A 233 0.62 -2.52 33.83
CA GLN A 233 0.57 -1.07 33.90
C GLN A 233 1.77 -0.51 33.13
N PRO A 234 1.59 0.11 31.95
CA PRO A 234 2.67 0.91 31.36
C PRO A 234 3.07 1.99 32.37
N SER A 235 4.36 2.27 32.46
CA SER A 235 4.85 3.30 33.36
C SER A 235 4.29 4.65 32.95
N ARG A 236 4.17 5.57 33.92
CA ARG A 236 3.73 6.93 33.63
C ARG A 236 4.73 7.65 32.70
N GLU A 237 6.00 7.30 32.80
CA GLU A 237 7.08 7.89 32.02
C GLU A 237 7.04 7.39 30.57
N GLU A 238 6.72 6.11 30.31
CA GLU A 238 6.42 5.62 28.94
C GLU A 238 5.21 6.33 28.31
N ILE A 239 4.14 6.58 29.06
CA ILE A 239 2.98 7.33 28.53
C ILE A 239 3.37 8.77 28.21
N GLU A 240 4.06 9.45 29.13
CA GLU A 240 4.48 10.83 28.92
C GLU A 240 5.55 10.93 27.80
N GLU A 241 6.35 9.90 27.54
CA GLU A 241 7.23 9.80 26.37
C GLU A 241 6.50 9.45 25.07
N GLU A 242 5.49 8.59 25.08
CA GLU A 242 4.70 8.25 23.88
C GLU A 242 3.83 9.44 23.45
N GLU A 243 3.21 10.15 24.40
CA GLU A 243 2.53 11.44 24.15
C GLU A 243 3.50 12.51 23.62
N GLN A 244 4.71 12.64 24.18
CA GLN A 244 5.73 13.58 23.66
C GLN A 244 6.20 13.24 22.24
N ARG A 245 6.30 11.95 21.88
CA ARG A 245 6.68 11.54 20.50
C ARG A 245 5.55 11.73 19.49
N GLU A 246 4.29 11.58 19.91
CA GLU A 246 3.14 11.95 19.06
C GLU A 246 3.07 13.48 18.86
N GLU A 247 3.36 14.30 19.89
CA GLU A 247 3.47 15.76 19.75
C GLU A 247 4.68 16.17 18.87
N GLU A 248 5.87 15.54 19.04
CA GLU A 248 7.03 15.79 18.17
C GLU A 248 6.78 15.36 16.72
N GLU A 249 6.11 14.21 16.44
CA GLU A 249 5.76 13.81 15.06
C GLU A 249 4.69 14.73 14.42
N GLU A 250 3.75 15.30 15.19
CA GLU A 250 2.81 16.32 14.66
C GLU A 250 3.49 17.68 14.41
N GLU A 251 4.39 18.16 15.29
CA GLU A 251 5.17 19.38 15.05
C GLU A 251 6.15 19.23 13.86
N ASP A 252 6.81 18.07 13.69
CA ASP A 252 7.66 17.77 12.51
C ASP A 252 6.82 17.76 11.21
N GLU A 253 5.60 17.21 11.20
CA GLU A 253 4.73 17.24 10.01
C GLU A 253 4.19 18.65 9.69
N GLU A 254 3.98 19.53 10.68
CA GLU A 254 3.64 20.94 10.43
C GLU A 254 4.87 21.77 9.97
N GLU A 255 6.04 21.68 10.61
CA GLU A 255 7.24 22.40 10.15
C GLU A 255 7.69 21.96 8.75
N ILE A 256 7.56 20.67 8.38
CA ILE A 256 7.89 20.20 7.02
C ILE A 256 6.91 20.76 5.96
N ASP A 257 5.63 20.99 6.29
CA ASP A 257 4.66 21.59 5.35
C ASP A 257 4.78 23.13 5.29
N GLU A 258 5.49 23.79 6.23
CA GLU A 258 5.92 25.20 6.12
C GLU A 258 7.31 25.38 5.47
N GLU A 259 8.35 24.61 5.83
CA GLU A 259 9.72 24.81 5.33
C GLU A 259 9.92 24.38 3.86
N ASP A 260 9.21 23.37 3.35
CA ASP A 260 9.31 22.95 1.94
C ASP A 260 8.51 23.88 0.97
N GLU A 261 8.33 25.16 1.31
CA GLU A 261 7.79 26.22 0.42
C GLU A 261 8.80 26.64 -0.69
N GLY A 262 9.59 25.69 -1.19
CA GLY A 262 10.26 25.80 -2.49
C GLY A 262 9.27 25.67 -3.65
N GLU A 263 8.24 26.53 -3.72
CA GLU A 263 7.12 26.46 -4.67
C GLU A 263 7.62 26.16 -6.12
N PRO A 264 7.34 24.97 -6.70
CA PRO A 264 7.90 24.57 -8.01
C PRO A 264 7.45 25.41 -9.23
N ASP A 265 6.50 26.33 -9.06
CA ASP A 265 6.13 27.36 -10.04
C ASP A 265 6.33 28.81 -9.51
N ALA A 266 6.87 29.01 -8.29
CA ALA A 266 7.49 30.28 -7.85
C ALA A 266 8.88 30.48 -8.48
N THR A 267 9.01 30.11 -9.75
CA THR A 267 10.19 30.45 -10.53
C THR A 267 10.21 31.97 -10.69
N PHE A 268 11.05 32.65 -9.88
CA PHE A 268 11.47 34.02 -10.14
C PHE A 268 11.77 34.15 -11.63
N ARG A 269 10.94 34.91 -12.34
CA ARG A 269 10.77 34.92 -13.81
C ARG A 269 12.08 34.80 -14.58
N GLN A 270 12.58 33.58 -14.74
CA GLN A 270 13.86 33.35 -15.40
C GLN A 270 13.67 33.68 -16.88
N PRO A 271 14.65 34.32 -17.54
CA PRO A 271 14.49 34.76 -18.91
C PRO A 271 14.43 33.55 -19.84
N THR A 272 13.21 33.13 -20.18
CA THR A 272 12.87 32.26 -21.31
C THR A 272 13.58 32.70 -22.59
N ASP A 273 13.81 34.00 -22.69
CA ASP A 273 14.48 34.79 -23.71
C ASP A 273 15.97 34.41 -23.94
N ARG A 274 16.50 33.41 -23.21
CA ARG A 274 17.85 32.86 -23.38
C ARG A 274 17.92 31.33 -23.57
N VAL A 275 16.80 30.68 -23.84
CA VAL A 275 16.77 29.26 -24.24
C VAL A 275 16.73 29.17 -25.77
N HIS A 276 17.57 28.32 -26.37
CA HIS A 276 17.55 28.11 -27.83
C HIS A 276 16.22 27.48 -28.26
N GLU A 277 15.68 27.84 -29.43
CA GLU A 277 14.35 27.39 -29.88
C GLU A 277 14.20 25.86 -29.85
N PHE A 278 15.18 25.12 -30.37
CA PHE A 278 15.20 23.65 -30.29
C PHE A 278 15.30 23.09 -28.86
N SER A 279 15.92 23.82 -27.92
CA SER A 279 15.94 23.43 -26.50
C SER A 279 14.59 23.71 -25.82
N GLN A 280 13.90 24.78 -26.19
CA GLN A 280 12.54 25.06 -25.75
C GLN A 280 11.54 24.04 -26.32
N ALA A 281 11.69 23.67 -27.60
CA ALA A 281 10.95 22.58 -28.24
C ALA A 281 11.28 21.21 -27.62
N GLY A 282 12.52 20.98 -27.20
CA GLY A 282 12.94 19.78 -26.48
C GLY A 282 12.48 19.70 -25.02
N HIS A 283 12.01 20.79 -24.43
CA HIS A 283 11.65 20.85 -23.01
C HIS A 283 10.38 20.05 -22.70
N TRP A 284 10.46 19.18 -21.68
CA TRP A 284 9.32 18.44 -21.14
C TRP A 284 8.54 19.34 -20.18
N ARG A 285 7.40 19.86 -20.65
CA ARG A 285 6.32 20.42 -19.82
C ARG A 285 5.05 20.45 -20.66
N THR A 286 3.90 20.26 -20.01
CA THR A 286 2.62 20.70 -20.56
C THR A 286 2.55 22.23 -20.58
N ASN A 287 1.70 22.81 -21.43
CA ASN A 287 1.42 24.24 -21.43
C ASN A 287 -0.10 24.45 -21.30
N PRO A 288 -0.61 24.94 -20.15
CA PRO A 288 0.12 25.35 -18.94
C PRO A 288 0.82 24.19 -18.21
N SER A 289 1.78 24.53 -17.34
CA SER A 289 2.54 23.59 -16.49
C SER A 289 1.64 22.78 -15.56
N THR A 290 0.74 23.47 -14.88
CA THR A 290 -0.27 22.89 -13.98
C THR A 290 -1.49 22.45 -14.79
N LEU A 291 -1.77 21.15 -14.82
CA LEU A 291 -2.95 20.61 -15.48
C LEU A 291 -4.24 20.87 -14.68
N GLN A 292 -5.31 21.23 -15.38
CA GLN A 292 -6.66 21.31 -14.84
C GLN A 292 -7.52 20.17 -15.38
N LEU A 293 -8.12 19.38 -14.48
CA LEU A 293 -8.99 18.27 -14.85
C LEU A 293 -10.30 18.76 -15.51
N PRO A 294 -10.82 18.10 -16.55
CA PRO A 294 -12.07 18.50 -17.22
C PRO A 294 -13.26 18.57 -16.25
N LYS A 295 -13.74 19.79 -15.95
CA LYS A 295 -14.80 19.98 -14.95
C LYS A 295 -16.13 19.32 -15.33
N VAL A 296 -16.50 19.35 -16.62
CA VAL A 296 -17.78 18.83 -17.12
C VAL A 296 -17.75 17.31 -17.28
N ASP A 297 -16.71 16.76 -17.90
CA ASP A 297 -16.68 15.37 -18.36
C ASP A 297 -16.04 14.40 -17.34
N PHE A 298 -15.19 14.93 -16.44
CA PHE A 298 -14.43 14.13 -15.48
C PHE A 298 -14.81 14.46 -14.03
N VAL A 299 -14.62 15.72 -13.58
CA VAL A 299 -14.79 16.07 -12.16
C VAL A 299 -16.25 16.03 -11.70
N THR A 300 -17.19 16.62 -12.46
CA THR A 300 -18.60 16.68 -12.06
C THR A 300 -19.29 15.30 -12.04
N PRO A 301 -19.06 14.39 -13.02
CA PRO A 301 -19.62 13.05 -12.98
C PRO A 301 -19.06 12.21 -11.84
N ILE A 302 -17.75 12.31 -11.55
CA ILE A 302 -17.13 11.60 -10.42
C ILE A 302 -17.65 12.13 -9.08
N THR A 303 -17.80 13.45 -8.91
CA THR A 303 -18.36 14.02 -7.66
C THR A 303 -19.76 13.45 -7.40
N LYS A 304 -20.66 13.50 -8.41
CA LYS A 304 -22.02 12.92 -8.35
C LYS A 304 -22.07 11.40 -8.14
N LEU A 305 -20.96 10.71 -8.37
CA LEU A 305 -20.83 9.27 -8.16
C LEU A 305 -20.39 8.95 -6.72
N LEU A 306 -19.58 9.82 -6.12
CA LEU A 306 -19.07 9.72 -4.75
C LEU A 306 -20.06 10.31 -3.71
N ASP A 307 -20.97 11.20 -4.11
CA ASP A 307 -22.03 11.79 -3.25
C ASP A 307 -22.96 10.77 -2.54
N ARG A 308 -22.84 9.47 -2.85
CA ARG A 308 -23.58 8.36 -2.21
C ARG A 308 -22.84 7.65 -1.08
N THR A 309 -21.54 7.91 -0.93
CA THR A 309 -20.63 7.14 -0.08
C THR A 309 -19.91 8.11 0.85
N ASP A 310 -20.05 7.91 2.16
CA ASP A 310 -19.46 8.82 3.15
C ASP A 310 -17.93 8.89 3.00
N ILE A 311 -17.42 10.12 2.89
CA ILE A 311 -16.00 10.40 2.59
C ILE A 311 -15.08 9.78 3.65
N LYS A 312 -15.54 9.65 4.90
CA LYS A 312 -14.83 8.94 5.97
C LYS A 312 -14.45 7.52 5.55
N HIS A 313 -15.40 6.72 5.05
CA HIS A 313 -15.14 5.36 4.61
C HIS A 313 -14.28 5.28 3.35
N ILE A 314 -14.38 6.27 2.45
CA ILE A 314 -13.49 6.39 1.29
C ILE A 314 -12.06 6.65 1.76
N ARG A 315 -11.86 7.55 2.73
CA ARG A 315 -10.57 7.90 3.34
C ARG A 315 -9.98 6.72 4.11
N GLU A 316 -10.72 6.14 5.05
CA GLU A 316 -10.34 4.94 5.83
C GLU A 316 -9.90 3.79 4.91
N THR A 317 -10.60 3.58 3.79
CA THR A 317 -10.26 2.56 2.79
C THR A 317 -9.03 2.95 1.97
N ALA A 318 -8.85 4.23 1.64
CA ALA A 318 -7.69 4.74 0.92
C ALA A 318 -6.42 4.64 1.78
N GLU A 319 -6.42 5.16 3.00
CA GLU A 319 -5.30 5.10 3.96
C GLU A 319 -4.88 3.64 4.18
N LYS A 320 -5.84 2.75 4.50
CA LYS A 320 -5.61 1.31 4.67
C LYS A 320 -5.01 0.63 3.44
N THR A 321 -5.33 1.10 2.23
CA THR A 321 -4.86 0.47 0.97
C THR A 321 -3.54 1.06 0.49
N PHE A 322 -3.32 2.37 0.68
CA PHE A 322 -2.22 3.12 0.10
C PHE A 322 -1.15 3.54 1.13
N GLY A 323 -1.23 3.07 2.38
CA GLY A 323 -0.12 3.13 3.34
C GLY A 323 -0.19 4.28 4.34
N GLY A 324 -1.36 4.60 4.88
CA GLY A 324 -1.56 5.65 5.87
C GLY A 324 -1.94 7.01 5.28
N PRO A 325 -1.85 8.10 6.07
CA PRO A 325 -2.11 9.47 5.61
C PRO A 325 -1.18 9.86 4.44
N GLY A 326 -1.61 10.82 3.63
CA GLY A 326 -0.91 11.22 2.40
C GLY A 326 -0.89 10.17 1.26
N LEU A 327 -1.30 8.93 1.52
CA LEU A 327 -1.41 7.84 0.54
C LEU A 327 -0.09 7.52 -0.22
N PRO A 328 1.04 7.26 0.46
CA PRO A 328 2.37 7.16 -0.15
C PRO A 328 2.54 6.04 -1.19
N PHE A 329 1.71 4.99 -1.16
CA PHE A 329 1.69 3.90 -2.15
C PHE A 329 0.61 4.08 -3.24
N SER A 330 0.00 5.27 -3.36
CA SER A 330 -0.90 5.64 -4.46
C SER A 330 -0.14 5.95 -5.77
N VAL A 331 -0.72 6.71 -6.72
CA VAL A 331 0.01 7.17 -7.92
C VAL A 331 1.06 8.21 -7.55
N ALA A 332 0.71 9.15 -6.66
CA ALA A 332 1.62 10.16 -6.12
C ALA A 332 2.42 9.62 -4.92
N THR A 333 3.48 10.33 -4.55
CA THR A 333 4.17 10.16 -3.25
C THR A 333 4.34 11.57 -2.66
N PRO A 334 3.81 11.85 -1.45
CA PRO A 334 4.04 13.13 -0.77
C PRO A 334 5.52 13.39 -0.53
N ALA A 335 5.92 14.67 -0.45
CA ALA A 335 7.31 15.08 -0.22
C ALA A 335 7.87 14.45 1.06
N SER A 336 7.18 14.62 2.19
CA SER A 336 7.53 14.04 3.51
C SER A 336 7.75 12.53 3.48
N LYS A 337 6.98 11.79 2.68
CA LYS A 337 7.07 10.32 2.58
C LYS A 337 7.82 9.83 1.32
N ARG A 338 8.70 10.66 0.72
CA ARG A 338 9.58 10.28 -0.42
C ARG A 338 10.53 9.11 -0.13
N ASN A 339 10.93 8.95 1.14
CA ASN A 339 11.80 7.84 1.59
C ASN A 339 11.04 6.53 1.88
N ALA A 340 9.70 6.50 1.74
CA ALA A 340 8.89 5.32 2.01
C ALA A 340 9.21 4.13 1.08
N GLU A 341 8.85 2.91 1.51
CA GLU A 341 9.13 1.70 0.74
C GLU A 341 8.53 1.79 -0.67
N GLN A 342 9.38 1.61 -1.70
CA GLN A 342 9.00 1.73 -3.11
C GLN A 342 8.10 0.55 -3.54
N LYS A 343 6.81 0.63 -3.21
CA LYS A 343 5.78 -0.36 -3.54
C LYS A 343 5.08 -0.01 -4.86
N ALA A 344 4.65 -1.05 -5.59
CA ALA A 344 3.76 -0.88 -6.73
C ALA A 344 2.36 -0.46 -6.26
N VAL A 345 1.60 0.23 -7.10
CA VAL A 345 0.23 0.68 -6.78
C VAL A 345 -0.63 -0.54 -6.40
N PRO A 346 -1.10 -0.65 -5.14
CA PRO A 346 -1.61 -1.92 -4.59
C PRO A 346 -3.02 -2.28 -5.10
N MET A 347 -3.75 -1.32 -5.66
CA MET A 347 -5.07 -1.54 -6.26
C MET A 347 -5.02 -1.23 -7.76
N ALA A 348 -5.01 -2.26 -8.61
CA ALA A 348 -4.98 -2.12 -10.07
C ALA A 348 -6.37 -2.37 -10.69
N ALA A 349 -6.72 -1.63 -11.76
CA ALA A 349 -8.02 -1.75 -12.43
C ALA A 349 -8.35 -3.17 -12.94
N GLY A 350 -7.33 -3.99 -13.24
CA GLY A 350 -7.49 -5.38 -13.66
C GLY A 350 -7.96 -6.34 -12.57
N HIS A 351 -7.93 -5.97 -11.29
CA HIS A 351 -8.34 -6.83 -10.18
C HIS A 351 -9.83 -7.24 -10.33
N HIS A 352 -10.10 -8.55 -10.35
CA HIS A 352 -11.43 -9.10 -10.62
C HIS A 352 -12.43 -8.94 -9.45
N LYS A 353 -11.95 -8.60 -8.26
CA LYS A 353 -12.76 -8.34 -7.07
C LYS A 353 -12.33 -7.00 -6.48
N MET A 354 -13.31 -6.14 -6.23
CA MET A 354 -13.21 -4.96 -5.37
C MET A 354 -14.53 -4.80 -4.64
N THR A 355 -14.52 -4.29 -3.40
CA THR A 355 -15.74 -3.83 -2.73
C THR A 355 -16.28 -2.54 -3.37
N GLU A 356 -17.49 -2.14 -2.97
CA GLU A 356 -18.10 -0.87 -3.42
C GLU A 356 -17.27 0.35 -2.98
N ILE A 357 -16.66 0.29 -1.79
CA ILE A 357 -15.89 1.38 -1.20
C ILE A 357 -14.48 1.41 -1.78
N GLU A 358 -13.82 0.26 -1.97
CA GLU A 358 -12.56 0.17 -2.72
C GLU A 358 -12.69 0.75 -4.14
N ALA A 359 -13.79 0.43 -4.84
CA ALA A 359 -14.02 0.94 -6.19
C ALA A 359 -14.35 2.44 -6.23
N ASP A 360 -14.88 3.03 -5.14
CA ASP A 360 -15.02 4.48 -4.99
C ASP A 360 -13.68 5.15 -4.60
N ALA A 361 -12.88 4.52 -3.73
CA ALA A 361 -11.54 4.97 -3.36
C ALA A 361 -10.57 4.97 -4.56
N PHE A 362 -10.61 3.95 -5.42
CA PHE A 362 -9.87 3.91 -6.69
C PHE A 362 -10.16 5.14 -7.56
N ILE A 363 -11.45 5.51 -7.66
CA ILE A 363 -11.91 6.64 -8.47
C ILE A 363 -11.55 7.98 -7.84
N ALA A 364 -11.64 8.08 -6.50
CA ALA A 364 -11.33 9.30 -5.77
C ALA A 364 -9.84 9.63 -5.76
N THR A 365 -8.97 8.62 -5.67
CA THR A 365 -7.52 8.78 -5.43
C THR A 365 -6.67 8.58 -6.68
N LEU A 366 -6.75 7.41 -7.33
CA LEU A 366 -5.82 7.06 -8.40
C LEU A 366 -6.21 7.69 -9.74
N LEU A 367 -7.50 7.72 -10.06
CA LEU A 367 -8.01 8.12 -11.37
C LEU A 367 -7.65 9.56 -11.79
N PRO A 368 -7.70 10.58 -10.90
CA PRO A 368 -7.17 11.92 -11.19
C PRO A 368 -5.69 11.91 -11.58
N GLY A 369 -4.88 11.16 -10.85
CA GLY A 369 -3.44 11.10 -11.06
C GLY A 369 -3.03 10.36 -12.34
N MET A 370 -3.69 9.23 -12.61
CA MET A 370 -3.58 8.48 -13.86
C MET A 370 -3.96 9.32 -15.08
N TYR A 371 -4.94 10.23 -14.94
CA TYR A 371 -5.31 11.16 -16.01
C TYR A 371 -4.18 12.14 -16.29
N SER A 372 -3.60 12.77 -15.26
CA SER A 372 -2.53 13.77 -15.45
C SER A 372 -1.24 13.20 -16.05
N SER A 373 -0.77 12.04 -15.59
CA SER A 373 0.45 11.41 -16.15
C SER A 373 0.23 10.96 -17.60
N ALA A 374 -0.90 10.31 -17.90
CA ALA A 374 -1.25 9.94 -19.27
C ALA A 374 -1.42 11.17 -20.19
N MET A 375 -2.06 12.24 -19.72
CA MET A 375 -2.22 13.49 -20.47
C MET A 375 -0.87 14.13 -20.81
N SER A 376 0.07 14.16 -19.86
CA SER A 376 1.42 14.69 -20.06
C SER A 376 2.18 13.93 -21.16
N ILE A 377 2.16 12.59 -21.09
CA ILE A 377 2.80 11.71 -22.09
C ILE A 377 2.17 11.87 -23.48
N LEU A 378 0.83 11.90 -23.56
CA LEU A 378 0.13 12.05 -24.83
C LEU A 378 0.35 13.44 -25.46
N VAL A 379 0.53 14.50 -24.65
CA VAL A 379 0.91 15.83 -25.15
C VAL A 379 2.32 15.83 -25.74
N GLU A 380 3.30 15.17 -25.13
CA GLU A 380 4.65 15.06 -25.70
C GLU A 380 4.67 14.19 -26.98
N ILE A 381 3.88 13.11 -27.04
CA ILE A 381 3.74 12.30 -28.26
C ILE A 381 3.13 13.13 -29.40
N ARG A 382 2.03 13.85 -29.13
CA ARG A 382 1.39 14.80 -30.06
C ARG A 382 2.39 15.83 -30.58
N LYS A 383 3.20 16.41 -29.69
CA LYS A 383 4.23 17.41 -29.99
C LYS A 383 5.37 16.86 -30.88
N ARG A 384 5.69 15.57 -30.79
CA ARG A 384 6.76 14.92 -31.56
C ARG A 384 6.32 14.30 -32.88
N LEU A 385 5.09 13.79 -32.97
CA LEU A 385 4.53 13.22 -34.20
C LEU A 385 3.75 14.25 -35.05
N GLY A 386 3.39 15.39 -34.45
CA GLY A 386 2.67 16.48 -35.12
C GLY A 386 1.18 16.21 -35.35
N SER A 387 0.48 17.24 -35.82
CA SER A 387 -0.97 17.17 -36.11
C SER A 387 -1.30 16.31 -37.33
N GLU A 388 -0.35 16.10 -38.26
CA GLU A 388 -0.56 15.25 -39.44
C GLU A 388 -0.84 13.80 -39.04
N TRP A 389 -0.06 13.26 -38.09
CA TRP A 389 -0.27 11.93 -37.54
C TRP A 389 -1.67 11.79 -36.89
N MET A 390 -2.09 12.78 -36.09
CA MET A 390 -3.43 12.81 -35.50
C MET A 390 -4.54 12.86 -36.56
N THR A 391 -4.32 13.60 -37.65
CA THR A 391 -5.29 13.71 -38.75
C THR A 391 -5.46 12.38 -39.49
N GLN A 392 -4.35 11.74 -39.88
CA GLN A 392 -4.37 10.41 -40.50
C GLN A 392 -5.01 9.35 -39.57
N LEU A 393 -4.78 9.47 -38.26
CA LEU A 393 -5.35 8.57 -37.26
C LEU A 393 -6.87 8.75 -37.13
N MET A 394 -7.40 9.97 -37.30
CA MET A 394 -8.83 10.26 -37.40
C MET A 394 -9.47 9.75 -38.69
N GLU A 395 -8.75 9.74 -39.81
CA GLU A 395 -9.23 9.23 -41.11
C GLU A 395 -9.29 7.69 -41.18
N ARG A 396 -8.63 6.97 -40.26
CA ARG A 396 -8.63 5.49 -40.23
C ARG A 396 -10.04 4.89 -40.19
N GLY A 397 -10.18 3.74 -40.85
CA GLY A 397 -11.44 3.00 -40.91
C GLY A 397 -12.54 3.75 -41.65
N ASN A 398 -12.21 4.55 -42.67
CA ASN A 398 -13.15 5.45 -43.37
C ASN A 398 -13.83 6.47 -42.43
N GLY A 399 -13.10 6.97 -41.43
CA GLY A 399 -13.63 7.90 -40.42
C GLY A 399 -14.29 7.25 -39.21
N GLU A 400 -14.10 5.95 -38.97
CA GLU A 400 -14.40 5.34 -37.65
C GLU A 400 -13.48 5.90 -36.55
N GLY A 401 -12.25 6.27 -36.89
CA GLY A 401 -11.23 6.77 -35.97
C GLY A 401 -10.45 5.67 -35.22
N PRO A 402 -9.54 6.05 -34.31
CA PRO A 402 -8.58 5.13 -33.70
C PRO A 402 -9.19 4.08 -32.76
N ARG A 403 -8.57 2.91 -32.73
CA ARG A 403 -8.78 1.86 -31.72
C ARG A 403 -7.78 2.08 -30.59
N VAL A 404 -8.26 2.38 -29.38
CA VAL A 404 -7.39 2.70 -28.22
C VAL A 404 -7.68 1.75 -27.07
N LEU A 405 -6.63 1.23 -26.45
CA LEU A 405 -6.67 0.34 -25.29
C LEU A 405 -6.01 1.00 -24.07
N ASP A 406 -6.74 1.14 -22.97
CA ASP A 406 -6.23 1.49 -21.63
C ASP A 406 -6.10 0.20 -20.80
N VAL A 407 -4.89 -0.05 -20.30
CA VAL A 407 -4.54 -1.16 -19.43
C VAL A 407 -4.00 -0.60 -18.12
N GLY A 408 -4.80 -0.68 -17.06
CA GLY A 408 -4.38 -0.38 -15.69
C GLY A 408 -4.84 0.98 -15.15
N ALA A 409 -4.95 2.02 -15.97
CA ALA A 409 -5.40 3.36 -15.56
C ALA A 409 -6.93 3.45 -15.36
N GLY A 410 -7.66 2.34 -15.51
CA GLY A 410 -9.11 2.26 -15.27
C GLY A 410 -9.94 3.10 -16.25
N GLY A 411 -9.36 3.49 -17.40
CA GLY A 411 -9.99 4.37 -18.36
C GLY A 411 -9.64 5.87 -18.20
N ALA A 412 -8.80 6.24 -17.23
CA ALA A 412 -8.28 7.60 -17.11
C ALA A 412 -7.46 8.02 -18.35
N GLY A 413 -6.70 7.08 -18.93
CA GLY A 413 -5.94 7.30 -20.16
C GLY A 413 -6.85 7.51 -21.37
N LEU A 414 -8.03 6.88 -21.41
CA LEU A 414 -9.04 7.14 -22.45
C LEU A 414 -9.63 8.54 -22.34
N ALA A 415 -9.86 9.06 -21.14
CA ALA A 415 -10.35 10.43 -20.94
C ALA A 415 -9.28 11.48 -21.32
N ALA A 416 -8.00 11.21 -21.05
CA ALA A 416 -6.89 12.05 -21.50
C ALA A 416 -6.78 12.03 -23.04
N TRP A 417 -6.85 10.85 -23.66
CA TRP A 417 -6.87 10.68 -25.11
C TRP A 417 -8.02 11.41 -25.78
N GLU A 418 -9.24 11.27 -25.26
CA GLU A 418 -10.43 11.94 -25.78
C GLU A 418 -10.32 13.46 -25.72
N ARG A 419 -9.72 14.02 -24.66
CA ARG A 419 -9.47 15.46 -24.55
C ARG A 419 -8.49 15.98 -25.60
N ILE A 420 -7.51 15.17 -26.01
CA ILE A 420 -6.52 15.49 -27.05
C ILE A 420 -7.10 15.34 -28.45
N MET A 421 -7.89 14.29 -28.70
CA MET A 421 -8.66 14.13 -29.94
C MET A 421 -9.60 15.31 -30.19
N GLN A 422 -10.33 15.76 -29.16
CA GLN A 422 -11.17 16.95 -29.22
C GLN A 422 -10.34 18.20 -29.57
N ALA A 423 -9.19 18.39 -28.95
CA ALA A 423 -8.34 19.56 -29.20
C ALA A 423 -7.76 19.61 -30.62
N GLU A 424 -7.38 18.46 -31.21
CA GLU A 424 -6.97 18.39 -32.62
C GLU A 424 -8.16 18.56 -33.57
N TRP A 425 -9.32 17.99 -33.25
CA TRP A 425 -10.53 18.17 -34.06
C TRP A 425 -10.98 19.65 -34.09
N ASP A 426 -10.91 20.35 -32.96
CA ASP A 426 -11.15 21.79 -32.87
C ASP A 426 -10.16 22.57 -33.76
N VAL A 427 -8.85 22.29 -33.65
CA VAL A 427 -7.82 22.95 -34.48
C VAL A 427 -8.03 22.68 -35.97
N ALA A 428 -8.31 21.45 -36.37
CA ALA A 428 -8.51 21.08 -37.78
C ALA A 428 -9.83 21.64 -38.34
N ARG A 429 -10.88 21.79 -37.50
CA ARG A 429 -12.10 22.53 -37.87
C ARG A 429 -11.82 24.01 -38.06
N ASP A 430 -11.07 24.64 -37.16
CA ASP A 430 -10.84 26.08 -37.18
C ASP A 430 -9.93 26.51 -38.36
N LYS A 431 -9.10 25.59 -38.87
CA LYS A 431 -8.41 25.72 -40.18
C LYS A 431 -9.30 25.45 -41.41
N GLY A 432 -10.47 24.84 -41.24
CA GLY A 432 -11.35 24.40 -42.32
C GLY A 432 -10.94 23.10 -43.03
N GLU A 433 -10.09 22.29 -42.40
CA GLU A 433 -9.59 21.01 -42.96
C GLU A 433 -10.63 19.88 -42.84
N THR A 434 -11.49 19.91 -41.81
CA THR A 434 -12.44 18.82 -41.51
C THR A 434 -13.77 18.92 -42.25
N LYS A 435 -14.25 17.77 -42.77
CA LYS A 435 -15.54 17.63 -43.48
C LYS A 435 -16.57 16.89 -42.62
N GLY A 436 -16.86 17.40 -41.42
CA GLY A 436 -17.82 16.78 -40.51
C GLY A 436 -18.38 17.74 -39.45
N ILE A 437 -19.58 17.45 -38.97
CA ILE A 437 -20.23 18.21 -37.88
C ILE A 437 -19.76 17.72 -36.49
N ALA A 438 -19.33 16.46 -36.39
CA ALA A 438 -18.91 15.82 -35.15
C ALA A 438 -17.58 15.07 -35.35
N MET A 439 -16.79 15.02 -34.27
CA MET A 439 -15.53 14.26 -34.17
C MET A 439 -15.79 12.75 -34.37
N PRO A 440 -14.89 12.00 -35.05
CA PRO A 440 -14.99 10.55 -35.13
C PRO A 440 -14.89 9.93 -33.71
N PRO A 441 -15.82 9.04 -33.31
CA PRO A 441 -15.92 8.58 -31.92
C PRO A 441 -14.80 7.62 -31.49
N GLY A 442 -14.12 6.98 -32.45
CA GLY A 442 -13.12 5.96 -32.19
C GLY A 442 -13.69 4.68 -31.56
N LYS A 443 -12.80 3.72 -31.29
CA LYS A 443 -13.11 2.45 -30.62
C LYS A 443 -12.30 2.36 -29.32
N LYS A 444 -12.82 3.00 -28.27
CA LYS A 444 -12.22 3.07 -26.93
C LYS A 444 -12.44 1.76 -26.16
N THR A 445 -11.38 1.26 -25.53
CA THR A 445 -11.38 -0.02 -24.80
C THR A 445 -10.61 0.13 -23.49
N ALA A 446 -11.19 -0.27 -22.36
CA ALA A 446 -10.54 -0.25 -21.04
C ALA A 446 -10.51 -1.66 -20.43
N VAL A 447 -9.41 -2.02 -19.79
CA VAL A 447 -9.31 -3.24 -18.98
C VAL A 447 -9.74 -2.91 -17.54
N VAL A 448 -10.92 -3.39 -17.16
CA VAL A 448 -11.51 -3.20 -15.82
C VAL A 448 -12.10 -4.53 -15.37
N GLY A 449 -11.42 -5.19 -14.43
CA GLY A 449 -11.74 -6.54 -13.97
C GLY A 449 -12.93 -6.61 -13.03
N SER A 450 -13.02 -5.68 -12.07
CA SER A 450 -14.10 -5.64 -11.08
C SER A 450 -15.35 -5.03 -11.69
N GLU A 451 -16.48 -5.75 -11.58
CA GLU A 451 -17.79 -5.25 -11.98
C GLU A 451 -18.16 -3.95 -11.22
N GLN A 452 -17.76 -3.85 -9.95
CA GLN A 452 -18.05 -2.67 -9.13
C GLN A 452 -17.35 -1.41 -9.67
N LEU A 453 -16.09 -1.53 -10.12
CA LEU A 453 -15.38 -0.44 -10.79
C LEU A 453 -15.96 -0.17 -12.20
N ARG A 454 -16.31 -1.23 -12.95
CA ARG A 454 -16.88 -1.13 -14.31
C ARG A 454 -18.23 -0.39 -14.34
N GLN A 455 -19.12 -0.65 -13.38
CA GLN A 455 -20.41 0.05 -13.25
C GLN A 455 -20.28 1.53 -12.84
N ARG A 456 -19.11 1.92 -12.31
CA ARG A 456 -18.81 3.30 -11.92
C ARG A 456 -18.21 4.08 -13.09
N VAL A 457 -17.14 3.54 -13.67
CA VAL A 457 -16.40 4.15 -14.79
C VAL A 457 -17.28 4.33 -16.04
N SER A 458 -18.18 3.38 -16.32
CA SER A 458 -19.11 3.47 -17.46
C SER A 458 -20.12 4.63 -17.40
N ARG A 459 -20.27 5.30 -16.24
CA ARG A 459 -21.14 6.48 -16.09
C ARG A 459 -20.55 7.75 -16.71
N PHE A 460 -19.22 7.85 -16.79
CA PHE A 460 -18.52 9.02 -17.34
C PHE A 460 -17.75 8.70 -18.63
N LEU A 461 -17.28 7.46 -18.83
CA LEU A 461 -16.65 7.06 -20.09
C LEU A 461 -17.69 6.60 -21.13
N HIS A 462 -18.17 7.56 -21.93
CA HIS A 462 -19.06 7.32 -23.06
C HIS A 462 -18.34 6.59 -24.21
N ASN A 463 -19.06 5.77 -24.98
CA ASN A 463 -18.53 5.01 -26.13
C ASN A 463 -17.30 4.11 -25.83
N THR A 464 -17.15 3.65 -24.58
CA THR A 464 -16.04 2.78 -24.15
C THR A 464 -16.50 1.34 -23.95
N THR A 465 -15.74 0.39 -24.50
CA THR A 465 -15.93 -1.05 -24.25
C THR A 465 -15.04 -1.51 -23.09
N PHE A 466 -15.54 -2.41 -22.24
CA PHE A 466 -14.85 -2.83 -21.02
C PHE A 466 -14.52 -4.32 -21.05
N LEU A 467 -13.22 -4.65 -20.95
CA LEU A 467 -12.72 -6.01 -20.91
C LEU A 467 -12.38 -6.40 -19.46
N PRO A 468 -12.86 -7.55 -18.94
CA PRO A 468 -12.57 -7.99 -17.57
C PRO A 468 -11.13 -8.49 -17.38
N ARG A 469 -10.45 -8.84 -18.47
CA ARG A 469 -9.03 -9.20 -18.54
C ARG A 469 -8.50 -8.90 -19.94
N LEU A 470 -7.18 -8.83 -20.09
CA LEU A 470 -6.56 -8.83 -21.41
C LEU A 470 -6.89 -10.14 -22.17
N PRO A 471 -7.06 -10.06 -23.51
CA PRO A 471 -6.83 -11.21 -24.39
C PRO A 471 -5.39 -11.73 -24.19
N ASP A 472 -5.16 -13.00 -24.51
CA ASP A 472 -3.84 -13.61 -24.48
C ASP A 472 -3.56 -14.19 -25.87
N TYR A 473 -2.82 -13.45 -26.70
CA TYR A 473 -2.50 -13.80 -28.09
C TYR A 473 -1.19 -14.59 -28.25
N LEU A 474 -0.58 -15.00 -27.14
CA LEU A 474 0.60 -15.88 -27.13
C LEU A 474 0.18 -17.33 -26.94
N HIS A 475 -0.68 -17.58 -25.94
CA HIS A 475 -1.19 -18.92 -25.63
C HIS A 475 -2.50 -19.24 -26.38
N SER A 476 -3.21 -18.21 -26.86
CA SER A 476 -4.12 -18.40 -28.00
C SER A 476 -3.29 -18.39 -29.28
N GLY A 477 -2.74 -19.55 -29.64
CA GLY A 477 -2.15 -19.74 -30.97
C GLY A 477 -3.21 -19.61 -32.08
N ASP A 478 -2.87 -19.91 -33.33
CA ASP A 478 -3.85 -20.03 -34.42
C ASP A 478 -4.65 -21.34 -34.32
N HIS A 479 -5.30 -21.52 -33.17
CA HIS A 479 -6.19 -22.62 -32.84
C HIS A 479 -7.60 -22.34 -33.39
N PRO A 480 -8.07 -23.08 -34.40
CA PRO A 480 -9.42 -22.94 -34.94
C PRO A 480 -10.42 -23.71 -34.06
N ASP A 481 -10.35 -23.55 -32.73
CA ASP A 481 -11.16 -24.27 -31.75
C ASP A 481 -12.56 -23.65 -31.62
N ARG A 482 -13.27 -23.86 -32.72
CA ARG A 482 -14.72 -23.88 -32.92
C ARG A 482 -15.50 -24.09 -31.62
N LEU A 483 -16.21 -23.04 -31.22
CA LEU A 483 -17.63 -23.23 -30.91
C LEU A 483 -18.29 -23.74 -32.21
N GLU A 484 -19.00 -24.87 -32.15
CA GLU A 484 -19.54 -25.53 -33.34
C GLU A 484 -20.52 -24.62 -34.09
N GLY A 485 -20.13 -24.15 -35.29
CA GLY A 485 -21.00 -23.37 -36.19
C GLY A 485 -20.35 -22.17 -36.90
N GLY A 486 -19.16 -21.73 -36.51
CA GLY A 486 -18.45 -20.62 -37.16
C GLY A 486 -17.35 -21.08 -38.14
N GLU A 487 -17.42 -20.65 -39.41
CA GLU A 487 -16.40 -20.96 -40.44
C GLU A 487 -15.23 -19.96 -40.49
N ALA A 488 -15.29 -18.86 -39.73
CA ALA A 488 -14.24 -17.85 -39.67
C ALA A 488 -13.57 -17.83 -38.28
N SER A 489 -12.23 -17.74 -38.27
CA SER A 489 -11.49 -17.37 -37.06
C SER A 489 -11.88 -15.96 -36.62
N LEU A 490 -12.01 -15.74 -35.31
CA LEU A 490 -12.29 -14.41 -34.78
C LEU A 490 -11.09 -13.48 -35.07
N PRO A 491 -11.28 -12.33 -35.74
CA PRO A 491 -10.17 -11.45 -36.08
C PRO A 491 -9.49 -10.93 -34.82
N ARG A 492 -8.16 -11.13 -34.72
CA ARG A 492 -7.33 -10.62 -33.62
C ARG A 492 -7.53 -9.10 -33.52
N LYS A 493 -7.88 -8.59 -32.33
CA LYS A 493 -8.14 -7.18 -32.09
C LYS A 493 -6.80 -6.43 -32.00
N GLN A 494 -6.40 -5.82 -33.11
CA GLN A 494 -5.31 -4.85 -33.10
C GLN A 494 -5.81 -3.48 -32.61
N PHE A 495 -4.96 -2.77 -31.89
CA PHE A 495 -5.17 -1.40 -31.43
C PHE A 495 -4.14 -0.47 -32.06
N ASP A 496 -4.55 0.76 -32.38
CA ASP A 496 -3.66 1.79 -32.94
C ASP A 496 -2.87 2.50 -31.83
N ILE A 497 -3.41 2.56 -30.61
CA ILE A 497 -2.72 3.05 -29.40
C ILE A 497 -3.01 2.14 -28.20
N ILE A 498 -1.98 1.83 -27.41
CA ILE A 498 -2.07 1.08 -26.16
C ILE A 498 -1.38 1.88 -25.04
N ILE A 499 -2.10 2.12 -23.94
CA ILE A 499 -1.64 2.82 -22.74
C ILE A 499 -1.57 1.81 -21.58
N ALA A 500 -0.37 1.38 -21.20
CA ALA A 500 -0.13 0.45 -20.10
C ALA A 500 0.42 1.19 -18.87
N SER A 501 -0.42 1.31 -17.83
CA SER A 501 -0.17 2.18 -16.66
C SER A 501 -0.08 1.36 -15.38
N HIS A 502 1.08 1.42 -14.71
CA HIS A 502 1.37 0.75 -13.43
C HIS A 502 1.12 -0.77 -13.48
N GLN A 503 1.52 -1.41 -14.59
CA GLN A 503 1.28 -2.84 -14.86
C GLN A 503 2.54 -3.71 -14.83
N MET A 504 3.73 -3.14 -14.97
CA MET A 504 4.99 -3.90 -15.00
C MET A 504 5.50 -4.17 -13.59
N MET A 505 5.47 -3.16 -12.72
CA MET A 505 6.01 -3.23 -11.36
C MET A 505 5.28 -4.23 -10.42
N PRO A 506 3.94 -4.42 -10.49
CA PRO A 506 3.26 -5.48 -9.72
C PRO A 506 3.73 -6.90 -10.09
N ILE A 507 4.28 -7.10 -11.29
CA ILE A 507 4.67 -8.42 -11.81
C ILE A 507 6.10 -8.74 -11.37
N LYS A 508 6.20 -9.48 -10.25
CA LYS A 508 7.48 -9.89 -9.65
C LYS A 508 8.32 -10.70 -10.64
N GLU A 509 7.75 -11.73 -11.26
CA GLU A 509 8.49 -12.67 -12.10
C GLU A 509 8.83 -12.11 -13.49
N GLY A 510 10.12 -12.04 -13.82
CA GLY A 510 10.61 -11.48 -15.09
C GLY A 510 10.00 -12.14 -16.34
N PHE A 511 9.80 -13.47 -16.33
CA PHE A 511 9.17 -14.19 -17.45
C PHE A 511 7.69 -13.83 -17.67
N ARG A 512 7.01 -13.24 -16.68
CA ARG A 512 5.66 -12.68 -16.84
C ARG A 512 5.70 -11.24 -17.35
N ARG A 513 6.70 -10.43 -16.98
CA ARG A 513 6.95 -9.09 -17.57
C ARG A 513 7.23 -9.20 -19.07
N LYS A 514 8.27 -9.99 -19.44
CA LYS A 514 8.09 -11.21 -20.25
C LYS A 514 6.88 -11.22 -21.22
N ALA A 515 6.03 -12.22 -21.01
CA ALA A 515 4.82 -12.44 -21.79
C ALA A 515 3.85 -11.25 -21.82
N MET A 516 3.81 -10.36 -20.82
CA MET A 516 2.92 -9.21 -20.85
C MET A 516 3.34 -8.18 -21.91
N LEU A 517 4.64 -7.88 -22.05
CA LEU A 517 5.16 -7.04 -23.13
C LEU A 517 4.85 -7.67 -24.50
N ASP A 518 5.09 -8.96 -24.64
CA ASP A 518 4.93 -9.70 -25.90
C ASP A 518 3.46 -9.67 -26.36
N ASN A 519 2.54 -9.94 -25.45
CA ASN A 519 1.09 -9.92 -25.70
C ASN A 519 0.58 -8.50 -26.02
N LEU A 520 1.11 -7.46 -25.36
CA LEU A 520 0.80 -6.07 -25.68
C LEU A 520 1.35 -5.67 -27.06
N TRP A 521 2.52 -6.18 -27.46
CA TRP A 521 3.06 -5.97 -28.80
C TRP A 521 2.21 -6.68 -29.87
N GLU A 522 1.76 -7.92 -29.66
CA GLU A 522 0.85 -8.60 -30.60
C GLU A 522 -0.53 -7.95 -30.72
N MET A 523 -1.00 -7.28 -29.67
CA MET A 523 -2.20 -6.45 -29.71
C MET A 523 -1.99 -5.10 -30.43
N LEU A 524 -0.74 -4.67 -30.65
CA LEU A 524 -0.43 -3.39 -31.28
C LEU A 524 -0.44 -3.52 -32.81
N SER A 525 -1.08 -2.58 -33.51
CA SER A 525 -1.08 -2.57 -34.98
C SER A 525 0.33 -2.33 -35.55
N PRO A 526 0.78 -3.13 -36.54
CA PRO A 526 2.07 -2.94 -37.20
C PRO A 526 2.12 -1.73 -38.15
N GLU A 527 0.99 -1.07 -38.39
CA GLU A 527 0.87 0.09 -39.29
C GLU A 527 1.15 1.41 -38.56
N GLY A 528 2.27 1.52 -37.84
CA GLY A 528 2.63 2.73 -37.10
C GLY A 528 1.90 2.91 -35.76
N GLY A 529 1.44 1.83 -35.13
CA GLY A 529 0.75 1.87 -33.84
C GLY A 529 1.67 2.28 -32.68
N ILE A 530 1.12 2.89 -31.62
CA ILE A 530 1.88 3.39 -30.46
C ILE A 530 1.61 2.59 -29.19
N LEU A 531 2.67 2.14 -28.52
CA LEU A 531 2.62 1.51 -27.20
C LEU A 531 3.34 2.41 -26.18
N ILE A 532 2.63 2.70 -25.08
CA ILE A 532 3.07 3.55 -23.99
C ILE A 532 3.11 2.70 -22.72
N PHE A 533 4.26 2.68 -22.05
CA PHE A 533 4.40 2.15 -20.69
C PHE A 533 4.66 3.30 -19.71
N LEU A 534 3.98 3.27 -18.58
CA LEU A 534 3.99 4.29 -17.52
C LEU A 534 4.07 3.57 -16.16
N GLU A 535 5.02 3.95 -15.32
CA GLU A 535 5.22 3.45 -13.95
C GLU A 535 5.52 4.60 -12.98
N LYS A 536 5.43 4.34 -11.67
CA LYS A 536 5.62 5.34 -10.61
C LYS A 536 7.06 5.88 -10.56
N GLY A 537 7.21 7.17 -10.26
CA GLY A 537 8.46 7.93 -10.30
C GLY A 537 9.36 7.71 -9.10
N HIS A 538 9.79 6.47 -8.89
CA HIS A 538 10.82 6.09 -7.93
C HIS A 538 11.76 5.04 -8.57
N PRO A 539 12.97 4.79 -8.03
CA PRO A 539 13.96 3.89 -8.63
C PRO A 539 13.44 2.54 -9.16
N ARG A 540 12.58 1.83 -8.42
CA ARG A 540 11.99 0.55 -8.89
C ARG A 540 11.00 0.65 -10.07
N GLY A 541 10.36 1.80 -10.27
CA GLY A 541 9.46 2.04 -11.40
C GLY A 541 10.25 2.41 -12.65
N PHE A 542 11.31 3.21 -12.48
CA PHE A 542 12.32 3.43 -13.50
C PHE A 542 13.02 2.11 -13.92
N GLU A 543 13.33 1.21 -12.99
CA GLU A 543 13.89 -0.12 -13.29
C GLU A 543 12.96 -0.91 -14.23
N ALA A 544 11.66 -0.97 -13.94
CA ALA A 544 10.68 -1.68 -14.78
C ALA A 544 10.54 -1.07 -16.19
N ILE A 545 10.62 0.26 -16.31
CA ILE A 545 10.61 0.96 -17.61
C ILE A 545 11.96 0.80 -18.34
N GLY A 546 13.08 0.73 -17.62
CA GLY A 546 14.42 0.47 -18.16
C GLY A 546 14.54 -0.93 -18.75
N ASP A 547 14.03 -1.94 -18.04
CA ASP A 547 13.88 -3.34 -18.47
C ASP A 547 13.07 -3.43 -19.78
N VAL A 548 11.88 -2.83 -19.80
CA VAL A 548 11.02 -2.75 -21.01
C VAL A 548 11.72 -2.02 -22.17
N ARG A 549 12.36 -0.87 -21.92
CA ARG A 549 13.04 -0.09 -22.97
C ARG A 549 14.26 -0.83 -23.55
N ALA A 550 15.06 -1.49 -22.71
CA ALA A 550 16.18 -2.31 -23.17
C ALA A 550 15.65 -3.44 -24.05
N ARG A 551 14.68 -4.21 -23.54
CA ARG A 551 14.08 -5.32 -24.25
C ARG A 551 13.44 -4.92 -25.59
N LEU A 552 12.76 -3.78 -25.67
CA LEU A 552 12.22 -3.26 -26.92
C LEU A 552 13.29 -2.95 -27.98
N LEU A 553 14.46 -2.44 -27.58
CA LEU A 553 15.58 -2.19 -28.50
C LEU A 553 16.29 -3.47 -28.95
N ASP A 554 16.36 -4.49 -28.08
CA ASP A 554 17.11 -5.72 -28.34
C ASP A 554 16.27 -6.82 -29.02
N GLU A 555 15.01 -7.03 -28.60
CA GLU A 555 14.16 -8.13 -29.08
C GLU A 555 13.09 -7.72 -30.12
N PHE A 556 12.76 -6.42 -30.26
CA PHE A 556 11.59 -5.99 -31.05
C PHE A 556 11.89 -5.01 -32.19
N ILE A 557 12.67 -3.96 -31.94
CA ILE A 557 12.81 -2.81 -32.85
C ILE A 557 14.10 -2.91 -33.68
N VAL A 558 13.97 -2.83 -35.00
CA VAL A 558 15.05 -2.37 -35.89
C VAL A 558 15.08 -0.85 -35.85
N SER A 559 16.10 -0.30 -35.21
CA SER A 559 16.29 1.15 -35.07
C SER A 559 16.70 1.79 -36.40
N PRO A 560 16.12 2.94 -36.78
CA PRO A 560 16.48 3.66 -38.01
C PRO A 560 17.76 4.52 -37.89
N THR A 561 18.38 4.63 -36.71
CA THR A 561 19.40 5.67 -36.43
C THR A 561 20.57 5.18 -35.55
N SER A 562 20.68 3.88 -35.29
CA SER A 562 21.82 3.31 -34.57
C SER A 562 22.56 2.31 -35.44
N ASP A 563 23.88 2.28 -35.32
CA ASP A 563 24.68 1.13 -35.77
C ASP A 563 24.02 -0.18 -35.31
N PRO A 564 23.97 -1.22 -36.16
CA PRO A 564 23.44 -2.51 -35.74
C PRO A 564 24.28 -3.01 -34.56
N ARG A 565 23.62 -3.17 -33.39
CA ARG A 565 24.22 -3.92 -32.28
C ARG A 565 24.64 -5.29 -32.82
N PRO A 566 25.85 -5.78 -32.52
CA PRO A 566 26.22 -7.14 -32.90
C PRO A 566 25.18 -8.09 -32.32
N GLU A 567 24.62 -8.96 -33.15
CA GLU A 567 23.54 -9.83 -32.70
C GLU A 567 24.05 -10.73 -31.57
N PRO A 568 23.30 -10.86 -30.46
CA PRO A 568 23.69 -11.75 -29.38
C PRO A 568 23.79 -13.18 -29.92
N ILE A 569 24.88 -13.87 -29.56
CA ILE A 569 25.23 -15.19 -30.08
C ILE A 569 24.04 -16.14 -29.93
N GLU A 570 23.77 -16.88 -31.02
CA GLU A 570 22.51 -17.58 -31.31
C GLU A 570 21.83 -18.22 -30.10
N LEU A 571 20.65 -17.69 -29.76
CA LEU A 571 19.64 -18.37 -28.94
C LEU A 571 18.43 -18.67 -29.84
N GLU A 572 18.04 -19.95 -29.90
CA GLU A 572 17.24 -20.59 -30.97
C GLU A 572 15.76 -20.13 -31.09
N ALA A 573 15.38 -19.02 -30.45
CA ALA A 573 14.02 -18.49 -30.40
C ALA A 573 13.96 -16.96 -30.51
N THR A 574 14.92 -16.35 -31.22
CA THR A 574 14.98 -14.89 -31.39
C THR A 574 13.87 -14.40 -32.33
N ARG A 575 13.10 -13.40 -31.90
CA ARG A 575 11.99 -12.80 -32.64
C ARG A 575 12.50 -12.01 -33.86
N GLU A 576 11.80 -12.08 -34.99
CA GLU A 576 12.05 -11.14 -36.11
C GLU A 576 11.79 -9.71 -35.65
N ARG A 577 12.82 -8.86 -35.74
CA ARG A 577 12.73 -7.45 -35.36
C ARG A 577 12.05 -6.65 -36.46
N GLU A 578 11.11 -5.81 -36.07
CA GLU A 578 10.28 -5.00 -36.97
C GLU A 578 10.80 -3.54 -37.02
N PRO A 579 10.59 -2.79 -38.11
CA PRO A 579 10.86 -1.35 -38.11
C PRO A 579 10.08 -0.66 -36.98
N GLY A 580 10.69 0.30 -36.28
CA GLY A 580 10.02 1.03 -35.21
C GLY A 580 10.90 2.11 -34.61
N MET A 581 10.35 2.93 -33.70
CA MET A 581 11.13 3.98 -33.04
C MET A 581 10.65 4.32 -31.63
N ILE A 582 11.57 4.77 -30.77
CA ILE A 582 11.25 5.39 -29.49
C ILE A 582 10.88 6.87 -29.75
N ILE A 583 9.62 7.22 -29.49
CA ILE A 583 9.09 8.58 -29.65
C ILE A 583 9.56 9.44 -28.47
N ALA A 584 9.40 8.94 -27.24
CA ALA A 584 9.65 9.68 -26.01
C ALA A 584 9.96 8.73 -24.84
N PRO A 585 10.65 9.21 -23.79
CA PRO A 585 11.28 10.53 -23.67
C PRO A 585 12.60 10.62 -24.45
N CYS A 586 13.44 9.58 -24.38
CA CYS A 586 14.76 9.53 -25.01
C CYS A 586 14.70 8.97 -26.44
N THR A 587 14.78 9.85 -27.44
CA THR A 587 14.83 9.53 -28.89
C THR A 587 16.17 8.95 -29.37
N ASN A 588 17.17 8.84 -28.48
CA ASN A 588 18.32 7.99 -28.77
C ASN A 588 17.89 6.52 -28.72
N HIS A 589 18.29 5.75 -29.72
CA HIS A 589 18.01 4.32 -29.84
C HIS A 589 19.14 3.46 -29.26
N LYS A 590 19.85 4.00 -28.26
CA LYS A 590 21.02 3.40 -27.60
C LYS A 590 20.65 2.95 -26.18
N ALA A 591 21.60 2.35 -25.44
CA ALA A 591 21.40 2.05 -24.03
C ALA A 591 21.03 3.34 -23.27
N CYS A 592 20.12 3.25 -22.30
CA CYS A 592 19.77 4.43 -21.49
C CYS A 592 20.96 4.74 -20.56
N PRO A 593 21.55 5.96 -20.60
CA PRO A 593 22.75 6.26 -19.81
C PRO A 593 22.51 6.23 -18.30
N MET A 594 21.26 6.32 -17.84
CA MET A 594 20.89 6.19 -16.43
C MET A 594 20.58 4.72 -16.03
N TYR A 595 20.46 3.79 -17.00
CA TYR A 595 20.16 2.37 -16.76
C TYR A 595 21.41 1.52 -17.03
N LEU A 596 22.49 1.79 -16.28
CA LEU A 596 23.78 1.09 -16.40
C LEU A 596 23.73 -0.32 -15.79
N THR A 597 23.21 -0.44 -14.56
CA THR A 597 22.93 -1.73 -13.91
C THR A 597 21.47 -2.12 -14.12
N PRO A 598 21.18 -3.22 -14.84
CA PRO A 598 19.84 -3.77 -14.92
C PRO A 598 19.48 -4.59 -13.68
N GLY A 599 18.20 -4.59 -13.31
CA GLY A 599 17.70 -5.31 -12.13
C GLY A 599 17.89 -4.58 -10.80
N LEU A 600 17.40 -5.23 -9.74
CA LEU A 600 17.20 -4.66 -8.40
C LEU A 600 18.52 -4.19 -7.76
N THR A 601 18.83 -2.91 -7.96
CA THR A 601 20.01 -2.24 -7.40
C THR A 601 19.59 -1.48 -6.13
N PRO A 602 20.04 -1.87 -4.92
CA PRO A 602 19.74 -1.11 -3.70
C PRO A 602 20.40 0.29 -3.77
N GLY A 603 19.73 1.30 -3.22
CA GLY A 603 20.31 2.65 -3.11
C GLY A 603 20.56 3.39 -4.43
N ARG A 604 19.88 3.03 -5.54
CA ARG A 604 19.92 3.78 -6.80
C ARG A 604 19.47 5.24 -6.58
N LYS A 605 20.44 6.16 -6.53
CA LYS A 605 20.20 7.60 -6.37
C LYS A 605 19.59 8.22 -7.63
N ASP A 606 20.21 7.99 -8.79
CA ASP A 606 19.78 8.57 -10.05
C ASP A 606 18.83 7.65 -10.84
N PHE A 607 17.69 8.20 -11.23
CA PHE A 607 16.67 7.55 -12.05
C PHE A 607 15.92 8.57 -12.93
N CYS A 608 15.63 8.20 -14.19
CA CYS A 608 14.97 9.10 -15.14
C CYS A 608 13.47 9.13 -14.89
N HIS A 609 12.98 10.23 -14.33
CA HIS A 609 11.57 10.47 -14.05
C HIS A 609 11.13 11.85 -14.54
N PHE A 610 9.81 12.05 -14.55
CA PHE A 610 9.13 13.23 -15.04
C PHE A 610 8.03 13.58 -14.03
N SER A 611 7.91 14.86 -13.69
CA SER A 611 6.85 15.34 -12.80
C SER A 611 5.73 16.00 -13.60
N GLN A 612 4.48 15.82 -13.16
CA GLN A 612 3.32 16.54 -13.67
C GLN A 612 2.44 17.04 -12.52
N ARG A 613 2.40 18.37 -12.37
CA ARG A 613 1.49 19.08 -11.48
C ARG A 613 0.04 19.04 -11.97
N PHE A 614 -0.92 18.78 -11.08
CA PHE A 614 -2.34 18.98 -11.34
C PHE A 614 -3.06 19.62 -10.15
N ILE A 615 -4.20 20.27 -10.40
CA ILE A 615 -5.05 20.81 -9.33
C ILE A 615 -5.92 19.68 -8.75
N ARG A 616 -5.84 19.44 -7.44
CA ARG A 616 -6.60 18.38 -6.76
C ARG A 616 -8.11 18.64 -6.93
N PRO A 617 -8.92 17.67 -7.39
CA PRO A 617 -10.37 17.85 -7.48
C PRO A 617 -11.02 17.86 -6.08
N PRO A 618 -12.21 18.46 -5.91
CA PRO A 618 -12.82 18.66 -4.58
C PRO A 618 -13.16 17.38 -3.79
N PHE A 619 -13.18 16.21 -4.43
CA PHE A 619 -13.30 14.93 -3.75
C PHE A 619 -11.96 14.42 -3.22
N LEU A 620 -10.86 14.59 -3.96
CA LEU A 620 -9.52 14.19 -3.53
C LEU A 620 -9.00 15.06 -2.39
N GLN A 621 -9.27 16.38 -2.46
CA GLN A 621 -8.99 17.31 -1.36
C GLN A 621 -9.60 16.83 -0.02
N LYS A 622 -10.87 16.42 -0.04
CA LYS A 622 -11.57 15.92 1.16
C LYS A 622 -11.12 14.53 1.61
N VAL A 623 -10.63 13.69 0.71
CA VAL A 623 -10.05 12.38 1.06
C VAL A 623 -8.68 12.56 1.73
N LEU A 624 -7.85 13.48 1.22
CA LEU A 624 -6.53 13.79 1.79
C LEU A 624 -6.59 14.72 3.02
N GLY A 625 -7.76 15.24 3.40
CA GLY A 625 -7.91 16.25 4.45
C GLY A 625 -7.36 17.65 4.11
N ALA A 626 -6.73 17.81 2.95
CA ALA A 626 -5.91 18.98 2.61
C ALA A 626 -6.68 20.30 2.52
N THR A 627 -6.28 21.26 3.35
CA THR A 627 -6.83 22.61 3.48
C THR A 627 -6.00 23.68 2.74
N HIS A 628 -4.68 23.66 2.91
CA HIS A 628 -3.76 24.68 2.36
C HIS A 628 -3.33 24.34 0.91
N ARG A 629 -2.57 23.26 0.73
CA ARG A 629 -1.94 22.88 -0.55
C ARG A 629 -2.95 22.25 -1.53
N ASN A 630 -3.45 23.06 -2.47
CA ASN A 630 -4.52 22.72 -3.43
C ASN A 630 -4.05 21.97 -4.70
N HIS A 631 -2.74 21.78 -4.89
CA HIS A 631 -2.13 21.11 -6.05
C HIS A 631 -1.38 19.84 -5.62
N GLU A 632 -1.11 18.95 -6.56
CA GLU A 632 -0.42 17.67 -6.32
C GLU A 632 0.48 17.37 -7.51
N ASP A 633 1.71 16.93 -7.22
CA ASP A 633 2.74 16.63 -8.20
C ASP A 633 2.92 15.12 -8.30
N ILE A 634 2.87 14.59 -9.53
CA ILE A 634 3.03 13.17 -9.78
C ILE A 634 4.32 12.93 -10.54
N ASP A 635 5.26 12.28 -9.86
CA ASP A 635 6.48 11.78 -10.44
C ASP A 635 6.21 10.41 -11.09
N PHE A 636 6.62 10.23 -12.36
CA PHE A 636 6.48 8.97 -13.12
C PHE A 636 7.68 8.71 -14.04
N SER A 637 7.89 7.43 -14.36
CA SER A 637 8.82 6.97 -15.41
C SER A 637 7.99 6.41 -16.56
N PHE A 638 8.37 6.70 -17.82
CA PHE A 638 7.62 6.19 -18.97
C PHE A 638 8.51 5.93 -20.20
N VAL A 639 7.99 5.16 -21.15
CA VAL A 639 8.52 5.04 -22.51
C VAL A 639 7.38 4.92 -23.52
N ALA A 640 7.49 5.61 -24.65
CA ALA A 640 6.53 5.61 -25.74
C ALA A 640 7.22 5.20 -27.05
N VAL A 641 6.67 4.18 -27.71
CA VAL A 641 7.28 3.49 -28.86
C VAL A 641 6.27 3.33 -29.99
N GLN A 642 6.73 3.50 -31.23
CA GLN A 642 5.98 3.18 -32.45
C GLN A 642 6.42 1.83 -33.04
N ARG A 643 5.46 0.97 -33.39
CA ARG A 643 5.65 -0.26 -34.16
C ARG A 643 5.33 0.01 -35.63
N GLY A 644 6.28 -0.27 -36.52
CA GLY A 644 6.20 0.00 -37.95
C GLY A 644 6.14 1.48 -38.30
N THR A 645 5.65 1.77 -39.50
CA THR A 645 5.42 3.15 -39.99
C THR A 645 4.00 3.29 -40.54
N PRO A 646 3.32 4.42 -40.32
CA PRO A 646 1.96 4.61 -40.82
C PRO A 646 1.95 4.73 -42.36
N PRO A 647 1.00 4.08 -43.05
CA PRO A 647 0.98 4.01 -44.51
C PRO A 647 0.81 5.39 -45.14
N GLY A 648 1.66 5.70 -46.13
CA GLY A 648 1.69 6.98 -46.85
C GLY A 648 2.63 8.03 -46.24
N VAL A 649 3.06 7.86 -44.98
CA VAL A 649 4.08 8.71 -44.35
C VAL A 649 5.46 8.19 -44.75
N LYS A 650 6.35 9.07 -45.22
CA LYS A 650 7.77 8.72 -45.34
C LYS A 650 8.28 8.40 -43.93
N ALA A 651 8.96 7.27 -43.76
CA ALA A 651 9.57 6.91 -42.48
C ALA A 651 10.30 8.12 -41.89
N ILE A 652 9.96 8.51 -40.65
CA ILE A 652 10.39 9.78 -40.05
C ILE A 652 11.92 9.76 -40.00
N MET A 653 12.55 10.53 -40.89
CA MET A 653 13.98 10.75 -40.86
C MET A 653 14.28 11.65 -39.66
N LEU A 654 14.47 11.01 -38.52
CA LEU A 654 15.13 11.63 -37.37
C LEU A 654 16.44 12.23 -37.88
N PRO A 655 16.79 13.48 -37.51
CA PRO A 655 18.08 14.05 -37.88
C PRO A 655 19.21 13.15 -37.37
N ALA A 656 20.36 13.20 -38.05
CA ALA A 656 21.56 12.46 -37.65
C ALA A 656 21.87 12.69 -36.15
N GLN A 657 22.52 11.73 -35.49
CA GLN A 657 22.79 11.81 -34.05
C GLN A 657 24.27 11.57 -33.74
N GLY A 658 24.85 12.44 -32.91
CA GLY A 658 26.25 12.35 -32.49
C GLY A 658 27.22 13.00 -33.48
N ALA A 659 28.34 12.32 -33.77
CA ALA A 659 29.44 12.87 -34.57
C ALA A 659 29.00 13.32 -35.97
N GLU A 660 28.07 12.60 -36.60
CA GLU A 660 27.58 12.93 -37.94
C GLU A 660 26.77 14.23 -37.95
N ALA A 661 25.93 14.47 -36.94
CA ALA A 661 25.17 15.71 -36.79
C ALA A 661 26.05 16.93 -36.47
N THR A 662 27.10 16.75 -35.66
CA THR A 662 28.08 17.82 -35.42
C THR A 662 28.87 18.13 -36.70
N ASN A 663 29.33 17.10 -37.42
CA ASN A 663 29.97 17.25 -38.73
C ASN A 663 29.03 17.74 -39.87
N GLU A 664 27.73 17.89 -39.62
CA GLU A 664 26.76 18.46 -40.56
C GLU A 664 26.45 19.92 -40.17
N ALA A 665 26.25 20.20 -38.88
CA ALA A 665 26.17 21.56 -38.35
C ALA A 665 27.46 22.37 -38.61
N ASP A 666 28.64 21.76 -38.48
CA ASP A 666 29.94 22.39 -38.76
C ASP A 666 30.23 22.59 -40.28
N LYS A 667 29.31 22.19 -41.18
CA LYS A 667 29.38 22.48 -42.62
C LYS A 667 28.45 23.62 -43.07
N ASP A 668 27.40 23.90 -42.30
CA ASP A 668 26.43 24.96 -42.59
C ASP A 668 26.79 26.30 -41.91
N MET A 669 28.03 26.42 -41.38
CA MET A 669 28.58 27.61 -40.71
C MET A 669 29.87 28.13 -41.36
#